data_AF-A0A516SKR9-F1
#
_entry.id   AF-A0A516SKR9-F1
#
_cell.length_a   1.000
_cell.length_b   1.000
_cell.length_c   1.000
_cell.angle_alpha   90.00
_cell.angle_beta   90.00
_cell.angle_gamma   90.00
#
_symmetry.space_group_name_H-M   'P 1'
#
loop_
_entity.id
_entity.type
_entity.pdbx_description
1 polymer ?
#
loop_
_entity_poly.entity_id
_entity_poly.type
_entity_poly.pdbx_seq_one_letter_code
_entity_poly.pdbx_strand_id
1 'polypeptide(L)'
;MNKLRLQHFLALLLGCCLHVAAAPQPVADPDRLIGELQQRWDASQVPTGGLSLVVGDQVRSLRLGRAEPGAFELASCSKAVTGLLIAVLEGEGKLSRDDAVTRWLPELAANPKSGYGKVTLGHLLSHTSGISEHTLDLLRPAGSADALSQLPTLLKDVPLAHPVGSKEEYATLNYSLLGLVAERAAGKPFAALLREKVFLPLGMPQTFVDGDPVGAQVSRIAGYKIGFGSARPYPAPRYRQNTPAGYVVSTPEDMGRWLQFLLRPVPAGDAGLAGLYAARERAKQPHAAAGAAGYAYGWDVEPGQTTSWSHPGQNPDGGAYVAFDPQTGVGVALLGNSNSPQVIELGRAAFEQLRHGAAQPLPQKLAADSGDRAASVLTVLTWLTGLALGPLWWLCRRRTTAPEEGGDLASRMEASIIRESLVQSARKESGLAFAGRMLAHNLALGLLLATAPPLAWGLGWTNMLVWGPASLPFAAGGLVFLTNAVSLFFFLAARQSERFDSRVFSTLMVVRVVGLTLVSGLLNSALILCILQAIDGGQVNLIASAALLLCCVYFYIACRKAAEQQIMHFGHAFVQGWRMEIVRRLLAADYRSLEQLSPGKIQSVVGEDSQELAKSVLAFVPFFTNLLTIIFLFAYLMIFKSLVATAVLLACVVPMIILYHFVSERADHIMPQALQSRSEFMDTVEDLQKGYKGLRRDVVRRAFYQHALAVSERFKQFRIRYDQGFLGAFFVGESLLTVLLVAVALVFPFLIAGFDGAAAREYLIILLYLIGPLNGVMSPVPELVRLQSLRRSMVAFRQSIQPAATGQAAQLPSVVRTLELSAVRFHYPTTSDGESFGIGPVSLRAERGKAYFLTGGNGSGKSTLAMILAGLYAPEQGTLKVDGAVVSSGQLQELTRTIFSDNWLLRRVYDPALLQAREAINHNIATLGLADKTALEADGAFTSIRLSTGQRKRVALAMLLADPSPVVVLDEWAADQDPRAKATFYREWLPLLKAQGRIVFVVTHDDEYFAEADALITMKNGQMIESHRESHVC
;
A
#
# COMPACT_ATOMS: atom_id res chain seq x y z
N MET A 1 52.67 -5.51 28.46
CA MET A 1 52.68 -6.34 27.22
C MET A 1 52.92 -5.41 26.02
N ASN A 2 54.08 -4.75 25.96
CA ASN A 2 55.30 -5.15 25.24
C ASN A 2 55.11 -5.47 23.75
N LYS A 3 55.27 -4.41 22.94
CA LYS A 3 56.28 -4.28 21.88
C LYS A 3 56.49 -5.52 20.99
N LEU A 4 55.52 -5.84 20.14
CA LEU A 4 55.76 -6.64 18.93
C LEU A 4 54.82 -6.28 17.76
N ARG A 5 54.34 -5.02 17.72
CA ARG A 5 53.54 -4.43 16.62
C ARG A 5 54.31 -3.40 15.78
N LEU A 6 55.64 -3.51 15.70
CA LEU A 6 56.49 -2.56 14.93
C LEU A 6 57.45 -3.24 13.94
N GLN A 7 57.37 -4.55 13.74
CA GLN A 7 58.18 -5.27 12.73
C GLN A 7 57.37 -5.81 11.53
N HIS A 8 56.03 -5.76 11.59
CA HIS A 8 55.17 -6.15 10.45
C HIS A 8 54.68 -4.96 9.60
N PHE A 9 54.99 -3.72 10.01
CA PHE A 9 54.57 -2.49 9.31
C PHE A 9 55.69 -1.84 8.49
N LEU A 10 56.92 -2.38 8.53
CA LEU A 10 58.07 -1.88 7.77
C LEU A 10 58.58 -2.82 6.66
N ALA A 11 58.00 -4.02 6.51
CA ALA A 11 58.32 -4.93 5.40
C ALA A 11 57.46 -4.70 4.14
N LEU A 12 56.55 -3.72 4.17
CA LEU A 12 55.62 -3.39 3.08
C LEU A 12 56.05 -2.17 2.24
N LEU A 13 57.27 -1.64 2.46
CA LEU A 13 57.72 -0.39 1.84
C LEU A 13 59.07 -0.43 1.10
N LEU A 14 59.68 -1.60 0.88
CA LEU A 14 60.99 -1.70 0.20
C LEU A 14 61.17 -2.98 -0.65
N GLY A 15 60.16 -3.29 -1.47
CA GLY A 15 60.19 -4.38 -2.46
C GLY A 15 59.91 -3.88 -3.87
N CYS A 16 60.68 -2.91 -4.36
CA CYS A 16 60.70 -2.56 -5.78
C CYS A 16 61.46 -3.62 -6.59
N CYS A 17 60.90 -3.93 -7.76
CA CYS A 17 61.59 -4.43 -8.95
C CYS A 17 62.15 -5.85 -8.93
N LEU A 18 61.27 -6.85 -9.10
CA LEU A 18 61.56 -8.02 -9.94
C LEU A 18 60.29 -8.38 -10.73
N HIS A 19 60.23 -7.93 -11.99
CA HIS A 19 59.32 -8.48 -13.00
C HIS A 19 59.73 -9.95 -13.22
N VAL A 20 59.04 -10.87 -12.56
CA VAL A 20 59.02 -12.27 -12.99
C VAL A 20 57.98 -12.34 -14.11
N ALA A 21 58.43 -12.59 -15.33
CA ALA A 21 57.55 -12.94 -16.43
C ALA A 21 56.72 -14.16 -16.01
N ALA A 22 55.40 -13.98 -15.84
CA ALA A 22 54.49 -15.08 -15.59
C ALA A 22 54.53 -16.02 -16.81
N ALA A 23 54.81 -17.30 -16.59
CA ALA A 23 54.65 -18.33 -17.61
C ALA A 23 53.18 -18.33 -18.10
N PRO A 24 52.92 -18.55 -19.40
CA PRO A 24 51.56 -18.61 -19.92
C PRO A 24 50.79 -19.74 -19.21
N GLN A 25 49.65 -19.38 -18.61
CA GLN A 25 48.72 -20.37 -18.07
C GLN A 25 48.13 -21.20 -19.22
N PRO A 26 47.81 -22.49 -19.00
CA PRO A 26 47.26 -23.33 -20.05
C PRO A 26 45.91 -22.75 -20.52
N VAL A 27 45.82 -22.50 -21.82
CA VAL A 27 44.56 -22.15 -22.51
C VAL A 27 43.52 -23.23 -22.20
N ALA A 28 42.30 -22.82 -21.83
CA ALA A 28 41.22 -23.76 -21.52
C ALA A 28 40.95 -24.69 -22.72
N ASP A 29 40.69 -25.97 -22.45
CA ASP A 29 40.40 -26.98 -23.48
C ASP A 29 39.14 -26.59 -24.30
N PRO A 30 39.27 -26.33 -25.62
CA PRO A 30 38.15 -25.93 -26.48
C PRO A 30 37.02 -26.97 -26.51
N ASP A 31 37.34 -28.26 -26.46
CA ASP A 31 36.33 -29.32 -26.55
C ASP A 31 35.50 -29.40 -25.27
N ARG A 32 36.14 -29.15 -24.12
CA ARG A 32 35.45 -28.99 -22.83
C ARG A 32 34.50 -27.79 -22.85
N LEU A 33 34.96 -26.62 -23.33
CA LEU A 33 34.13 -25.42 -23.42
C LEU A 33 32.94 -25.64 -24.35
N ILE A 34 33.13 -26.32 -25.49
CA ILE A 34 32.04 -26.67 -26.40
C ILE A 34 31.00 -27.54 -25.69
N GLY A 35 31.43 -28.55 -24.94
CA GLY A 35 30.52 -29.39 -24.15
C GLY A 35 29.76 -28.60 -23.07
N GLU A 36 30.44 -27.70 -22.37
CA GLU A 36 29.82 -26.80 -21.38
C GLU A 36 28.83 -25.84 -22.06
N LEU A 37 29.17 -25.25 -23.20
CA LEU A 37 28.27 -24.37 -23.97
C LEU A 37 27.04 -25.10 -24.50
N GLN A 38 27.20 -26.32 -25.02
CA GLN A 38 26.07 -27.15 -25.47
C GLN A 38 25.11 -27.48 -24.32
N GLN A 39 25.65 -27.80 -23.14
CA GLN A 39 24.83 -28.05 -21.94
C GLN A 39 24.13 -26.78 -21.44
N ARG A 40 24.75 -25.61 -21.60
CA ARG A 40 24.20 -24.32 -21.18
C ARG A 40 23.30 -23.67 -22.23
N TRP A 41 23.25 -24.20 -23.44
CA TRP A 41 22.48 -23.61 -24.54
C TRP A 41 20.99 -23.84 -24.35
N ASP A 42 20.25 -22.77 -24.07
CA ASP A 42 18.80 -22.83 -23.97
C ASP A 42 18.13 -22.65 -25.34
N ALA A 43 17.77 -23.77 -25.98
CA ALA A 43 17.06 -23.79 -27.25
C ALA A 43 15.64 -23.21 -27.18
N SER A 44 15.11 -22.96 -25.98
CA SER A 44 13.83 -22.24 -25.81
C SER A 44 14.00 -20.72 -25.96
N GLN A 45 15.21 -20.18 -25.77
CA GLN A 45 15.52 -18.75 -25.91
C GLN A 45 16.18 -18.44 -27.25
N VAL A 46 17.14 -19.28 -27.65
CA VAL A 46 17.82 -19.16 -28.95
C VAL A 46 17.73 -20.52 -29.63
N PRO A 47 16.74 -20.74 -30.51
CA PRO A 47 16.49 -22.06 -31.11
C PRO A 47 17.72 -22.67 -31.76
N THR A 48 18.51 -21.87 -32.47
CA THR A 48 19.73 -22.32 -33.13
C THR A 48 20.86 -21.33 -32.89
N GLY A 49 22.02 -21.84 -32.50
CA GLY A 49 23.26 -21.08 -32.36
C GLY A 49 24.31 -21.49 -33.38
N GLY A 50 25.24 -20.59 -33.66
CA GLY A 50 26.42 -20.83 -34.48
C GLY A 50 27.67 -20.46 -33.70
N LEU A 51 28.58 -21.39 -33.48
CA LEU A 51 29.80 -21.16 -32.71
C LEU A 51 31.02 -21.36 -33.61
N SER A 52 31.94 -20.41 -33.56
CA SER A 52 33.28 -20.50 -34.13
C SER A 52 34.30 -20.19 -33.05
N LEU A 53 35.20 -21.13 -32.78
CA LEU A 53 36.32 -20.97 -31.86
C LEU A 53 37.64 -21.07 -32.63
N VAL A 54 38.56 -20.17 -32.34
CA VAL A 54 39.94 -20.21 -32.83
C VAL A 54 40.87 -20.20 -31.62
N VAL A 55 41.73 -21.21 -31.52
CA VAL A 55 42.77 -21.29 -30.49
C VAL A 55 44.08 -21.69 -31.16
N GLY A 56 45.00 -20.74 -31.26
CA GLY A 56 46.17 -20.88 -32.13
C GLY A 56 45.76 -21.12 -33.58
N ASP A 57 46.21 -22.22 -34.18
CA ASP A 57 45.87 -22.59 -35.56
C ASP A 57 44.60 -23.45 -35.69
N GLN A 58 44.04 -23.93 -34.58
CA GLN A 58 42.86 -24.79 -34.60
C GLN A 58 41.58 -23.97 -34.72
N VAL A 59 40.71 -24.36 -35.66
CA VAL A 59 39.35 -23.83 -35.79
C VAL A 59 38.35 -24.92 -35.49
N ARG A 60 37.35 -24.58 -34.69
CA ARG A 60 36.16 -25.40 -34.46
C ARG A 60 34.94 -24.57 -34.81
N SER A 61 34.15 -25.04 -35.77
CA SER A 61 32.86 -24.46 -36.12
C SER A 61 31.77 -25.49 -35.92
N LEU A 62 30.71 -25.12 -35.21
CA LEU A 62 29.57 -26.00 -34.97
C LEU A 62 28.28 -25.21 -34.78
N ARG A 63 27.15 -25.94 -34.83
CA ARG A 63 25.84 -25.39 -34.50
C ARG A 63 25.40 -25.87 -33.12
N LEU A 64 24.69 -25.01 -32.42
CA LEU A 64 24.13 -25.24 -31.08
C LEU A 64 22.60 -25.29 -31.16
N GLY A 65 21.96 -25.92 -30.17
CA GLY A 65 20.49 -26.02 -30.11
C GLY A 65 19.91 -26.95 -31.19
N ARG A 66 18.88 -26.48 -31.90
CA ARG A 66 18.20 -27.24 -32.98
C ARG A 66 19.07 -27.47 -34.21
N ALA A 67 20.18 -26.72 -34.33
CA ALA A 67 21.12 -26.83 -35.44
C ALA A 67 20.48 -26.67 -36.83
N GLU A 68 19.48 -25.78 -36.97
CA GLU A 68 18.84 -25.50 -38.26
C GLU A 68 19.88 -25.01 -39.29
N PRO A 69 19.79 -25.44 -40.57
CA PRO A 69 20.70 -24.99 -41.62
C PRO A 69 20.43 -23.53 -42.02
N GLY A 70 21.47 -22.83 -42.47
CA GLY A 70 21.38 -21.45 -42.95
C GLY A 70 22.37 -20.50 -42.28
N ALA A 71 22.35 -19.25 -42.71
CA ALA A 71 23.27 -18.21 -42.24
C ALA A 71 22.61 -17.27 -41.23
N PHE A 72 23.40 -16.76 -40.27
CA PHE A 72 22.98 -15.91 -39.15
C PHE A 72 23.29 -14.45 -39.42
N GLU A 73 22.46 -13.55 -38.90
CA GLU A 73 22.78 -12.12 -38.92
C GLU A 73 23.87 -11.81 -37.90
N LEU A 74 24.89 -11.07 -38.34
CA LEU A 74 25.97 -10.60 -37.48
C LEU A 74 25.56 -9.39 -36.64
N ALA A 75 24.37 -8.83 -36.88
CA ALA A 75 23.90 -7.64 -36.19
C ALA A 75 24.99 -6.54 -36.18
N SER A 76 25.16 -5.81 -35.08
CA SER A 76 26.16 -4.74 -34.98
C SER A 76 27.61 -5.17 -35.21
N CYS A 77 27.96 -6.47 -35.12
CA CYS A 77 29.29 -6.95 -35.49
C CYS A 77 29.60 -6.73 -36.99
N SER A 78 28.57 -6.44 -37.80
CA SER A 78 28.72 -5.98 -39.20
C SER A 78 29.58 -4.72 -39.33
N LYS A 79 29.62 -3.86 -38.29
CA LYS A 79 30.42 -2.63 -38.29
C LYS A 79 31.91 -2.90 -38.47
N ALA A 80 32.42 -3.99 -37.89
CA ALA A 80 33.81 -4.40 -38.06
C ALA A 80 34.14 -4.74 -39.52
N VAL A 81 33.20 -5.36 -40.24
CA VAL A 81 33.35 -5.69 -41.66
C VAL A 81 33.35 -4.41 -42.50
N THR A 82 32.45 -3.47 -42.20
CA THR A 82 32.40 -2.16 -42.88
C THR A 82 33.63 -1.31 -42.57
N GLY A 83 34.11 -1.31 -41.32
CA GLY A 83 35.34 -0.64 -40.94
C GLY A 83 36.55 -1.17 -41.72
N LEU A 84 36.65 -2.50 -41.88
CA LEU A 84 37.68 -3.10 -42.73
C LEU A 84 37.54 -2.65 -44.19
N LEU A 85 36.34 -2.62 -44.76
CA LEU A 85 36.11 -2.15 -46.13
C LEU A 85 36.60 -0.71 -46.32
N ILE A 86 36.30 0.19 -45.37
CA ILE A 86 36.77 1.58 -45.41
C ILE A 86 38.30 1.62 -45.37
N ALA A 87 38.93 0.83 -44.50
CA ALA A 87 40.39 0.73 -44.43
C ALA A 87 41.01 0.17 -45.73
N VAL A 88 40.34 -0.75 -46.42
CA VAL A 88 40.78 -1.25 -47.74
C VAL A 88 40.74 -0.12 -48.78
N LEU A 89 39.63 0.60 -48.88
CA LEU A 89 39.48 1.71 -49.83
C LEU A 89 40.45 2.86 -49.55
N GLU A 90 40.75 3.13 -48.27
CA GLU A 90 41.80 4.07 -47.87
C GLU A 90 43.19 3.62 -48.37
N GLY A 91 43.51 2.33 -48.23
CA GLY A 91 44.75 1.76 -48.75
C GLY A 91 44.87 1.80 -50.28
N GLU A 92 43.74 1.81 -50.99
CA GLU A 92 43.67 1.99 -52.45
C GLU A 92 43.70 3.46 -52.88
N GLY A 93 43.73 4.41 -51.93
CA GLY A 93 43.70 5.86 -52.20
C GLY A 93 42.35 6.36 -52.72
N LYS A 94 41.26 5.59 -52.56
CA LYS A 94 39.91 5.95 -53.01
C LYS A 94 39.23 6.98 -52.11
N LEU A 95 39.59 7.00 -50.83
CA LEU A 95 39.10 7.91 -49.79
C LEU A 95 40.18 8.12 -48.72
N SER A 96 39.99 9.11 -47.85
CA SER A 96 40.82 9.31 -46.64
C SER A 96 39.95 9.39 -45.39
N ARG A 97 40.41 8.86 -44.25
CA ARG A 97 39.72 9.04 -42.96
C ARG A 97 39.55 10.50 -42.55
N ASP A 98 40.42 11.37 -43.05
CA ASP A 98 40.37 12.81 -42.78
C ASP A 98 39.41 13.57 -43.72
N ASP A 99 38.83 12.88 -44.70
CA ASP A 99 37.81 13.47 -45.57
C ASP A 99 36.61 13.92 -44.74
N ALA A 100 36.17 15.16 -44.96
CA ALA A 100 34.87 15.62 -44.47
C ALA A 100 33.76 14.75 -45.09
N VAL A 101 32.78 14.34 -44.28
CA VAL A 101 31.66 13.50 -44.75
C VAL A 101 30.88 14.17 -45.90
N THR A 102 30.81 15.51 -45.88
CA THR A 102 30.12 16.33 -46.88
C THR A 102 30.82 16.34 -48.25
N ARG A 103 32.10 15.95 -48.33
CA ARG A 103 32.79 15.72 -49.61
C ARG A 103 32.11 14.62 -50.42
N TRP A 104 31.68 13.57 -49.73
CA TRP A 104 31.05 12.40 -50.31
C TRP A 104 29.52 12.49 -50.29
N LEU A 105 28.97 13.16 -49.27
CA LEU A 105 27.55 13.36 -49.02
C LEU A 105 27.17 14.84 -48.98
N PRO A 106 27.21 15.58 -50.11
CA PRO A 106 26.96 17.02 -50.15
C PRO A 106 25.57 17.42 -49.63
N GLU A 107 24.60 16.50 -49.65
CA GLU A 107 23.25 16.71 -49.13
C GLU A 107 23.25 17.04 -47.63
N LEU A 108 24.22 16.54 -46.86
CA LEU A 108 24.37 16.85 -45.43
C LEU A 108 24.88 18.28 -45.19
N ALA A 109 25.45 18.93 -46.22
CA ALA A 109 25.85 20.35 -46.14
C ALA A 109 24.67 21.31 -46.40
N ALA A 110 23.50 20.81 -46.81
CA ALA A 110 22.35 21.63 -47.17
C ALA A 110 21.84 22.52 -46.01
N ASN A 111 22.02 22.08 -44.76
CA ASN A 111 21.68 22.85 -43.57
C ASN A 111 22.94 23.05 -42.71
N PRO A 112 23.63 24.20 -42.81
CA PRO A 112 24.85 24.47 -42.05
C PRO A 112 24.69 24.42 -40.53
N LYS A 113 23.46 24.61 -40.02
CA LYS A 113 23.18 24.56 -38.57
C LYS A 113 23.21 23.14 -38.01
N SER A 114 23.12 22.12 -38.86
CA SER A 114 23.16 20.71 -38.45
C SER A 114 24.54 20.28 -37.91
N GLY A 115 25.63 20.90 -38.38
CA GLY A 115 26.99 20.65 -37.91
C GLY A 115 27.79 19.58 -38.69
N TYR A 116 27.19 18.88 -39.65
CA TYR A 116 27.84 17.79 -40.40
C TYR A 116 29.08 18.21 -41.19
N GLY A 117 29.23 19.48 -41.54
CA GLY A 117 30.41 19.99 -42.27
C GLY A 117 31.74 19.83 -41.53
N LYS A 118 31.72 19.59 -40.20
CA LYS A 118 32.92 19.32 -39.37
C LYS A 118 33.17 17.83 -39.13
N VAL A 119 32.24 16.97 -39.54
CA VAL A 119 32.35 15.51 -39.33
C VAL A 119 33.26 14.93 -40.40
N THR A 120 34.24 14.12 -40.00
CA THR A 120 35.14 13.39 -40.90
C THR A 120 34.77 11.91 -40.90
N LEU A 121 35.26 11.15 -41.87
CA LEU A 121 35.06 9.70 -41.86
C LEU A 121 35.68 9.04 -40.62
N GLY A 122 36.80 9.57 -40.12
CA GLY A 122 37.41 9.18 -38.86
C GLY A 122 36.46 9.33 -37.66
N HIS A 123 35.77 10.48 -37.55
CA HIS A 123 34.78 10.70 -36.49
C HIS A 123 33.60 9.72 -36.56
N LEU A 124 33.18 9.29 -37.75
CA LEU A 124 32.15 8.25 -37.91
C LEU A 124 32.68 6.88 -37.43
N LEU A 125 33.91 6.53 -37.81
CA LEU A 125 34.56 5.27 -37.46
C LEU A 125 34.77 5.10 -35.94
N SER A 126 35.03 6.19 -35.23
CA SER A 126 35.28 6.21 -33.77
C SER A 126 34.07 6.61 -32.93
N HIS A 127 32.87 6.73 -33.51
CA HIS A 127 31.67 7.19 -32.79
C HIS A 127 31.80 8.57 -32.10
N THR A 128 32.66 9.45 -32.59
CA THR A 128 32.86 10.82 -32.07
C THR A 128 32.26 11.89 -32.99
N SER A 129 31.35 11.51 -33.89
CA SER A 129 30.70 12.39 -34.86
C SER A 129 29.71 13.39 -34.24
N GLY A 130 29.20 13.11 -33.03
CA GLY A 130 28.11 13.86 -32.41
C GLY A 130 26.71 13.49 -32.92
N ILE A 131 26.59 12.47 -33.79
CA ILE A 131 25.29 11.89 -34.18
C ILE A 131 24.74 11.11 -32.98
N SER A 132 23.48 11.32 -32.63
CA SER A 132 22.89 10.66 -31.47
C SER A 132 22.41 9.23 -31.76
N GLU A 133 22.46 8.36 -30.76
CA GLU A 133 21.87 7.01 -30.82
C GLU A 133 20.38 7.03 -31.20
N HIS A 134 19.62 8.04 -30.74
CA HIS A 134 18.19 8.19 -31.04
C HIS A 134 17.85 8.40 -32.53
N THR A 135 18.86 8.68 -33.36
CA THR A 135 18.67 8.78 -34.82
C THR A 135 18.29 7.44 -35.47
N LEU A 136 18.43 6.31 -34.75
CA LEU A 136 17.90 5.02 -35.16
C LEU A 136 16.39 5.06 -35.46
N ASP A 137 15.62 5.89 -34.75
CA ASP A 137 14.17 6.05 -34.94
C ASP A 137 13.79 6.63 -36.31
N LEU A 138 14.75 7.24 -37.03
CA LEU A 138 14.54 7.80 -38.36
C LEU A 138 14.51 6.71 -39.45
N LEU A 139 15.10 5.55 -39.18
CA LEU A 139 15.16 4.45 -40.13
C LEU A 139 13.75 3.93 -40.41
N ARG A 140 13.46 3.69 -41.70
CA ARG A 140 12.19 3.11 -42.13
C ARG A 140 12.45 1.70 -42.68
N PRO A 141 11.53 0.75 -42.47
CA PRO A 141 11.55 -0.51 -43.22
C PRO A 141 11.50 -0.18 -44.71
N ALA A 142 12.59 -0.46 -45.42
CA ALA A 142 12.74 -0.12 -46.83
C ALA A 142 13.35 -1.31 -47.56
N GLY A 143 12.62 -1.82 -48.56
CA GLY A 143 13.03 -2.94 -49.39
C GLY A 143 13.72 -2.54 -50.69
N SER A 144 13.89 -1.24 -50.96
CA SER A 144 14.43 -0.76 -52.22
C SER A 144 15.96 -0.89 -52.28
N ALA A 145 16.52 -0.99 -53.49
CA ALA A 145 17.97 -1.14 -53.70
C ALA A 145 18.75 0.16 -53.47
N ASP A 146 18.07 1.31 -53.54
CA ASP A 146 18.59 2.66 -53.31
C ASP A 146 18.52 3.11 -51.85
N ALA A 147 18.18 2.20 -50.92
CA ALA A 147 17.88 2.53 -49.52
C ALA A 147 18.97 3.39 -48.84
N LEU A 148 20.25 3.08 -49.05
CA LEU A 148 21.37 3.86 -48.49
C LEU A 148 21.37 5.32 -48.98
N SER A 149 21.04 5.55 -50.25
CA SER A 149 21.06 6.90 -50.85
C SER A 149 20.06 7.88 -50.21
N GLN A 150 19.09 7.38 -49.46
CA GLN A 150 18.06 8.17 -48.77
C GLN A 150 18.55 8.71 -47.41
N LEU A 151 19.61 8.13 -46.82
CA LEU A 151 20.12 8.49 -45.49
C LEU A 151 20.44 9.99 -45.34
N PRO A 152 21.14 10.66 -46.29
CA PRO A 152 21.44 12.08 -46.15
C PRO A 152 20.18 12.95 -46.05
N THR A 153 19.10 12.56 -46.72
CA THR A 153 17.84 13.31 -46.71
C THR A 153 17.11 13.17 -45.36
N LEU A 154 17.26 12.03 -44.69
CA LEU A 154 16.71 11.81 -43.35
C LEU A 154 17.49 12.59 -42.27
N LEU A 155 18.78 12.81 -42.48
CA LEU A 155 19.67 13.40 -41.47
C LEU A 155 19.94 14.90 -41.64
N LYS A 156 19.78 15.47 -42.85
CA LYS A 156 20.19 16.86 -43.15
C LYS A 156 19.64 17.90 -42.17
N ASP A 157 18.44 17.69 -41.61
CA ASP A 157 17.77 18.63 -40.70
C ASP A 157 17.88 18.23 -39.22
N VAL A 158 18.62 17.16 -38.92
CA VAL A 158 18.84 16.66 -37.56
C VAL A 158 20.15 17.23 -37.02
N PRO A 159 20.13 18.05 -35.95
CA PRO A 159 21.35 18.61 -35.37
C PRO A 159 22.16 17.53 -34.63
N LEU A 160 23.48 17.70 -34.60
CA LEU A 160 24.36 16.90 -33.74
C LEU A 160 24.02 17.14 -32.25
N ALA A 161 23.98 16.07 -31.45
CA ALA A 161 23.69 16.14 -30.01
C ALA A 161 24.84 16.78 -29.22
N HIS A 162 26.07 16.59 -29.70
CA HIS A 162 27.29 17.10 -29.08
C HIS A 162 28.25 17.65 -30.14
N PRO A 163 29.17 18.58 -29.78
CA PRO A 163 30.23 19.00 -30.68
C PRO A 163 31.07 17.82 -31.17
N VAL A 164 31.42 17.82 -32.45
CA VAL A 164 32.26 16.80 -33.08
C VAL A 164 33.57 16.62 -32.31
N GLY A 165 33.93 15.38 -31.98
CA GLY A 165 35.16 15.04 -31.25
C GLY A 165 35.10 15.21 -29.73
N SER A 166 34.02 15.76 -29.17
CA SER A 166 33.94 16.08 -27.72
C SER A 166 33.65 14.87 -26.83
N LYS A 167 32.92 13.88 -27.33
CA LYS A 167 32.49 12.68 -26.60
C LYS A 167 32.26 11.53 -27.60
N GLU A 168 32.52 10.30 -27.17
CA GLU A 168 32.08 9.09 -27.86
C GLU A 168 30.60 8.80 -27.55
N GLU A 169 29.78 8.67 -28.59
CA GLU A 169 28.37 8.26 -28.51
C GLU A 169 28.07 7.22 -29.60
N TYR A 170 27.72 6.00 -29.17
CA TYR A 170 27.46 4.90 -30.08
C TYR A 170 26.21 5.16 -30.94
N ALA A 171 26.42 5.49 -32.21
CA ALA A 171 25.35 5.79 -33.16
C ALA A 171 25.44 4.92 -34.40
N THR A 172 24.47 4.02 -34.56
CA THR A 172 24.39 3.05 -35.67
C THR A 172 24.43 3.71 -37.06
N LEU A 173 23.91 4.92 -37.20
CA LEU A 173 23.95 5.65 -38.48
C LEU A 173 25.35 6.07 -38.92
N ASN A 174 26.34 6.13 -38.03
CA ASN A 174 27.73 6.42 -38.43
C ASN A 174 28.23 5.41 -39.46
N TYR A 175 28.00 4.12 -39.21
CA TYR A 175 28.43 3.04 -40.12
C TYR A 175 27.55 2.93 -41.35
N SER A 176 26.27 3.28 -41.24
CA SER A 176 25.36 3.34 -42.39
C SER A 176 25.81 4.42 -43.40
N LEU A 177 26.24 5.59 -42.91
CA LEU A 177 26.84 6.63 -43.74
C LEU A 177 28.17 6.19 -44.35
N LEU A 178 29.03 5.51 -43.58
CA LEU A 178 30.29 4.96 -44.11
C LEU A 178 30.04 3.99 -45.28
N GLY A 179 29.02 3.13 -45.19
CA GLY A 179 28.63 2.26 -46.30
C GLY A 179 28.24 3.04 -47.56
N LEU A 180 27.44 4.10 -47.44
CA LEU A 180 27.08 4.96 -48.57
C LEU A 180 28.30 5.71 -49.13
N VAL A 181 29.22 6.17 -48.27
CA VAL A 181 30.48 6.80 -48.70
C VAL A 181 31.31 5.80 -49.51
N ALA A 182 31.39 4.54 -49.08
CA ALA A 182 32.08 3.49 -49.83
C ALA A 182 31.47 3.29 -51.23
N GLU A 183 30.13 3.30 -51.36
CA GLU A 183 29.45 3.22 -52.67
C GLU A 183 29.85 4.37 -53.59
N ARG A 184 29.84 5.61 -53.09
CA ARG A 184 30.17 6.80 -53.87
C ARG A 184 31.66 6.90 -54.21
N ALA A 185 32.55 6.50 -53.29
CA ALA A 185 33.99 6.52 -53.52
C ALA A 185 34.46 5.47 -54.54
N ALA A 186 33.81 4.30 -54.55
CA ALA A 186 34.20 3.20 -55.44
C ALA A 186 33.34 3.08 -56.71
N GLY A 187 32.17 3.73 -56.77
CA GLY A 187 31.23 3.69 -57.90
C GLY A 187 30.53 2.34 -58.08
N LYS A 188 30.41 1.54 -57.02
CA LYS A 188 29.78 0.20 -57.03
C LYS A 188 28.85 0.06 -55.82
N PRO A 189 27.77 -0.76 -55.91
CA PRO A 189 26.91 -1.04 -54.76
C PRO A 189 27.68 -1.67 -53.60
N PHE A 190 27.25 -1.38 -52.37
CA PHE A 190 27.91 -1.80 -51.14
C PHE A 190 28.05 -3.32 -51.04
N ALA A 191 27.01 -4.05 -51.44
CA ALA A 191 27.01 -5.51 -51.48
C ALA A 191 28.11 -6.08 -52.39
N ALA A 192 28.28 -5.50 -53.59
CA ALA A 192 29.30 -5.92 -54.53
C ALA A 192 30.71 -5.61 -54.01
N LEU A 193 30.90 -4.46 -53.34
CA LEU A 193 32.18 -4.08 -52.74
C LEU A 193 32.60 -5.04 -51.63
N LEU A 194 31.71 -5.38 -50.70
CA LEU A 194 32.00 -6.35 -49.66
C LEU A 194 32.35 -7.72 -50.24
N ARG A 195 31.60 -8.17 -51.25
CA ARG A 195 31.84 -9.46 -51.89
C ARG A 195 33.21 -9.52 -52.57
N GLU A 196 33.55 -8.53 -53.39
CA GLU A 196 34.78 -8.48 -54.17
C GLU A 196 36.02 -8.24 -53.31
N LYS A 197 35.93 -7.33 -52.33
CA LYS A 197 37.10 -6.84 -51.58
C LYS A 197 37.29 -7.52 -50.23
N VAL A 198 36.26 -8.12 -49.64
CA VAL A 198 36.33 -8.72 -48.29
C VAL A 198 35.97 -10.21 -48.31
N PHE A 199 34.76 -10.59 -48.73
CA PHE A 199 34.27 -11.96 -48.56
C PHE A 199 34.97 -12.99 -49.46
N LEU A 200 35.08 -12.73 -50.77
CA LEU A 200 35.74 -13.68 -51.68
C LEU A 200 37.23 -13.85 -51.37
N PRO A 201 38.03 -12.79 -51.17
CA PRO A 201 39.45 -12.95 -50.85
C PRO A 201 39.70 -13.70 -49.53
N LEU A 202 38.86 -13.47 -48.51
CA LEU A 202 38.98 -14.17 -47.21
C LEU A 202 38.42 -15.60 -47.23
N GLY A 203 37.94 -16.07 -48.38
CA GLY A 203 37.38 -17.41 -48.52
C GLY A 203 36.08 -17.58 -47.72
N MET A 204 35.25 -16.54 -47.64
CA MET A 204 33.94 -16.52 -46.98
C MET A 204 32.79 -16.58 -48.02
N PRO A 205 32.61 -17.69 -48.76
CA PRO A 205 31.71 -17.74 -49.91
C PRO A 205 30.23 -17.70 -49.52
N GLN A 206 29.88 -18.01 -48.27
CA GLN A 206 28.51 -18.05 -47.75
C GLN A 206 28.12 -16.80 -46.97
N THR A 207 29.06 -15.89 -46.73
CA THR A 207 28.79 -14.55 -46.17
C THR A 207 28.25 -13.61 -47.25
N PHE A 208 27.19 -12.88 -46.93
CA PHE A 208 26.53 -11.95 -47.84
C PHE A 208 25.79 -10.83 -47.11
N VAL A 209 25.33 -9.85 -47.88
CA VAL A 209 24.38 -8.80 -47.46
C VAL A 209 23.21 -8.76 -48.45
N ASP A 210 22.10 -8.11 -48.10
CA ASP A 210 20.99 -7.93 -49.03
C ASP A 210 21.45 -7.19 -50.31
N GLY A 211 21.09 -7.74 -51.47
CA GLY A 211 21.55 -7.25 -52.78
C GLY A 211 22.69 -8.07 -53.39
N ASP A 212 23.29 -9.01 -52.64
CA ASP A 212 24.26 -9.98 -53.15
C ASP A 212 23.54 -11.17 -53.83
N PRO A 213 23.92 -11.59 -55.05
CA PRO A 213 23.37 -12.77 -55.72
C PRO A 213 23.44 -14.07 -54.90
N VAL A 214 24.41 -14.20 -54.00
CA VAL A 214 24.56 -15.38 -53.12
C VAL A 214 23.42 -15.52 -52.12
N GLY A 215 22.74 -14.42 -51.78
CA GLY A 215 21.56 -14.45 -50.92
C GLY A 215 20.40 -15.27 -51.50
N ALA A 216 20.41 -15.59 -52.80
CA ALA A 216 19.46 -16.51 -53.42
C ALA A 216 19.84 -17.99 -53.27
N GLN A 217 21.10 -18.28 -52.93
CA GLN A 217 21.65 -19.65 -52.82
C GLN A 217 21.86 -20.07 -51.36
N VAL A 218 22.16 -19.14 -50.46
CA VAL A 218 22.33 -19.39 -49.02
C VAL A 218 21.12 -18.83 -48.28
N SER A 219 20.29 -19.72 -47.74
CA SER A 219 19.12 -19.32 -46.96
C SER A 219 19.53 -18.70 -45.62
N ARG A 220 18.94 -17.54 -45.29
CA ARG A 220 18.98 -17.01 -43.92
C ARG A 220 18.24 -17.99 -43.00
N ILE A 221 18.77 -18.19 -41.80
CA ILE A 221 18.07 -18.94 -40.77
C ILE A 221 16.81 -18.19 -40.35
N ALA A 222 15.74 -18.92 -40.00
CA ALA A 222 14.53 -18.30 -39.48
C ALA A 222 14.84 -17.54 -38.18
N GLY A 223 14.45 -16.27 -38.14
CA GLY A 223 14.60 -15.41 -36.98
C GLY A 223 13.49 -15.61 -35.95
N TYR A 224 13.85 -15.48 -34.68
CA TYR A 224 12.93 -15.64 -33.56
C TYR A 224 12.99 -14.43 -32.63
N LYS A 225 11.88 -14.23 -31.93
CA LYS A 225 11.73 -13.19 -30.92
C LYS A 225 11.18 -13.79 -29.64
N ILE A 226 11.70 -13.38 -28.50
CA ILE A 226 11.22 -13.86 -27.21
C ILE A 226 9.81 -13.33 -26.96
N GLY A 227 8.91 -14.25 -26.57
CA GLY A 227 7.55 -13.93 -26.20
C GLY A 227 6.95 -15.00 -25.30
N PHE A 228 6.53 -14.60 -24.10
CA PHE A 228 5.93 -15.51 -23.11
C PHE A 228 6.89 -16.63 -22.71
N GLY A 229 8.14 -16.26 -22.42
CA GLY A 229 9.17 -17.15 -21.91
C GLY A 229 9.80 -18.08 -22.95
N SER A 230 9.45 -17.95 -24.23
CA SER A 230 9.99 -18.79 -25.31
C SER A 230 10.17 -18.01 -26.62
N ALA A 231 11.12 -18.44 -27.43
CA ALA A 231 11.38 -17.93 -28.76
C ALA A 231 10.25 -18.32 -29.71
N ARG A 232 9.65 -17.32 -30.37
CA ARG A 232 8.59 -17.49 -31.36
C ARG A 232 9.07 -17.02 -32.73
N PRO A 233 8.70 -17.71 -33.83
CA PRO A 233 9.04 -17.26 -35.17
C PRO A 233 8.61 -15.81 -35.37
N TYR A 234 9.54 -14.98 -35.82
CA TYR A 234 9.30 -13.55 -35.98
C TYR A 234 9.96 -13.06 -37.28
N PRO A 235 9.17 -12.74 -38.32
CA PRO A 235 9.69 -12.14 -39.52
C PRO A 235 9.97 -10.65 -39.25
N ALA A 236 11.18 -10.34 -38.79
CA ALA A 236 11.55 -8.96 -38.49
C ALA A 236 11.51 -8.07 -39.75
N PRO A 237 11.04 -6.82 -39.62
CA PRO A 237 11.18 -5.84 -40.70
C PRO A 237 12.66 -5.58 -40.97
N ARG A 238 13.02 -5.55 -42.26
CA ARG A 238 14.41 -5.31 -42.69
C ARG A 238 14.64 -3.83 -42.96
N TYR A 239 15.76 -3.33 -42.47
CA TYR A 239 16.17 -1.93 -42.62
C TYR A 239 17.41 -1.89 -43.52
N ARG A 240 17.21 -1.93 -44.85
CA ARG A 240 18.35 -1.93 -45.81
C ARG A 240 19.26 -0.71 -45.69
N GLN A 241 18.71 0.42 -45.26
CA GLN A 241 19.46 1.62 -44.86
C GLN A 241 20.55 1.35 -43.81
N ASN A 242 20.38 0.31 -42.99
CA ASN A 242 21.27 -0.06 -41.90
C ASN A 242 22.16 -1.28 -42.23
N THR A 243 22.16 -1.74 -43.48
CA THR A 243 22.95 -2.91 -43.90
C THR A 243 24.43 -2.84 -43.49
N PRO A 244 25.14 -1.71 -43.70
CA PRO A 244 26.55 -1.59 -43.34
C PRO A 244 26.82 -1.70 -41.84
N ALA A 245 25.84 -1.39 -41.00
CA ALA A 245 26.02 -1.35 -39.56
C ALA A 245 25.40 -2.56 -38.84
N GLY A 246 24.59 -3.37 -39.51
CA GLY A 246 23.73 -4.34 -38.83
C GLY A 246 23.34 -5.61 -39.60
N TYR A 247 23.46 -5.70 -40.94
CA TYR A 247 22.83 -6.80 -41.69
C TYR A 247 23.79 -7.60 -42.59
N VAL A 248 25.06 -7.72 -42.21
CA VAL A 248 25.91 -8.79 -42.73
C VAL A 248 25.38 -10.13 -42.20
N VAL A 249 25.29 -11.12 -43.08
CA VAL A 249 24.84 -12.48 -42.76
C VAL A 249 26.00 -13.44 -43.03
N SER A 250 26.28 -14.35 -42.10
CA SER A 250 27.41 -15.26 -42.18
C SER A 250 27.12 -16.63 -41.58
N THR A 251 27.99 -17.60 -41.86
CA THR A 251 27.94 -18.94 -41.28
C THR A 251 29.04 -19.13 -40.23
N PRO A 252 28.90 -20.09 -39.29
CA PRO A 252 29.96 -20.40 -38.32
C PRO A 252 31.29 -20.79 -38.98
N GLU A 253 31.24 -21.38 -40.17
CA GLU A 253 32.43 -21.75 -40.95
C GLU A 253 33.14 -20.51 -41.48
N ASP A 254 32.40 -19.57 -42.09
CA ASP A 254 32.96 -18.32 -42.61
C ASP A 254 33.44 -17.40 -41.48
N MET A 255 32.74 -17.37 -40.34
CA MET A 255 33.19 -16.64 -39.16
C MET A 255 34.46 -17.24 -38.54
N GLY A 256 34.67 -18.56 -38.66
CA GLY A 256 35.94 -19.19 -38.29
C GLY A 256 37.12 -18.66 -39.12
N ARG A 257 36.92 -18.50 -40.44
CA ARG A 257 37.92 -17.90 -41.34
C ARG A 257 38.15 -16.42 -41.03
N TRP A 258 37.10 -15.68 -40.72
CA TRP A 258 37.19 -14.29 -40.28
C TRP A 258 38.05 -14.14 -39.00
N LEU A 259 37.80 -14.97 -37.98
CA LEU A 259 38.60 -14.98 -36.75
C LEU A 259 40.06 -15.36 -37.01
N GLN A 260 40.32 -16.38 -37.84
CA GLN A 260 41.69 -16.71 -38.26
C GLN A 260 42.38 -15.53 -38.93
N PHE A 261 41.70 -14.81 -39.83
CA PHE A 261 42.23 -13.61 -40.46
C PHE A 261 42.56 -12.52 -39.43
N LEU A 262 41.74 -12.33 -38.40
CA LEU A 262 41.98 -11.32 -37.36
C LEU A 262 43.17 -11.67 -36.45
N LEU A 263 43.40 -12.95 -36.19
CA LEU A 263 44.41 -13.48 -35.27
C LEU A 263 45.76 -13.76 -35.92
N ARG A 264 45.81 -14.22 -37.17
CA ARG A 264 47.06 -14.65 -37.80
C ARG A 264 48.07 -13.51 -37.95
N PRO A 265 49.36 -13.74 -37.70
CA PRO A 265 50.42 -12.81 -38.12
C PRO A 265 50.36 -12.58 -39.63
N VAL A 266 50.82 -11.41 -40.11
CA VAL A 266 50.88 -11.12 -41.54
C VAL A 266 51.84 -12.13 -42.21
N PRO A 267 51.36 -13.00 -43.12
CA PRO A 267 52.21 -14.02 -43.73
C PRO A 267 53.26 -13.38 -44.66
N ALA A 268 54.51 -13.83 -44.57
CA ALA A 268 55.55 -13.41 -45.51
C ALA A 268 55.30 -14.08 -46.88
N GLY A 269 54.94 -13.28 -47.89
CA GLY A 269 54.85 -13.74 -49.29
C GLY A 269 53.45 -14.01 -49.84
N ASP A 270 52.37 -13.78 -49.09
CA ASP A 270 51.00 -13.92 -49.60
C ASP A 270 50.51 -12.62 -50.30
N ALA A 271 50.85 -12.48 -51.58
CA ALA A 271 50.54 -11.29 -52.38
C ALA A 271 49.02 -11.05 -52.56
N GLY A 272 48.18 -12.09 -52.42
CA GLY A 272 46.73 -11.98 -52.62
C GLY A 272 46.00 -11.32 -51.45
N LEU A 273 46.50 -11.47 -50.22
CA LEU A 273 45.88 -10.94 -49.00
C LEU A 273 46.63 -9.76 -48.36
N ALA A 274 47.80 -9.40 -48.88
CA ALA A 274 48.64 -8.33 -48.33
C ALA A 274 47.88 -7.00 -48.11
N GLY A 275 47.02 -6.61 -49.05
CA GLY A 275 46.19 -5.41 -48.93
C GLY A 275 45.18 -5.47 -47.77
N LEU A 276 44.58 -6.65 -47.53
CA LEU A 276 43.63 -6.88 -46.44
C LEU A 276 44.33 -6.90 -45.08
N TYR A 277 45.50 -7.52 -44.98
CA TYR A 277 46.30 -7.49 -43.75
C TYR A 277 46.77 -6.06 -43.41
N ALA A 278 47.19 -5.28 -44.40
CA ALA A 278 47.53 -3.87 -44.19
C ALA A 278 46.31 -3.03 -43.76
N ALA A 279 45.13 -3.30 -44.34
CA ALA A 279 43.88 -2.68 -43.92
C ALA A 279 43.46 -3.07 -42.49
N ARG A 280 43.65 -4.33 -42.11
CA ARG A 280 43.42 -4.82 -40.74
C ARG A 280 44.28 -4.07 -39.73
N GLU A 281 45.58 -3.92 -39.99
CA GLU A 281 46.47 -3.18 -39.07
C GLU A 281 46.09 -1.70 -38.95
N ARG A 282 45.62 -1.07 -40.04
CA ARG A 282 45.06 0.29 -39.99
C ARG A 282 43.78 0.37 -39.16
N ALA A 283 42.92 -0.65 -39.25
CA ALA A 283 41.66 -0.73 -38.51
C ALA A 283 41.85 -1.02 -37.01
N LYS A 284 43.01 -1.57 -36.61
CA LYS A 284 43.39 -1.85 -35.21
C LYS A 284 44.01 -0.66 -34.47
N GLN A 285 43.95 0.55 -35.01
CA GLN A 285 44.46 1.75 -34.32
C GLN A 285 43.34 2.39 -33.45
N PRO A 286 43.38 2.25 -32.11
CA PRO A 286 42.35 2.82 -31.23
C PRO A 286 42.38 4.35 -31.26
N HIS A 287 41.19 4.96 -31.31
CA HIS A 287 41.03 6.37 -31.00
C HIS A 287 40.65 6.47 -29.52
N ALA A 288 41.58 6.88 -28.65
CA ALA A 288 41.32 6.99 -27.22
C ALA A 288 41.67 8.39 -26.70
N ALA A 289 40.73 9.04 -26.02
CA ALA A 289 41.04 10.06 -25.04
C ALA A 289 41.67 9.37 -23.80
N ALA A 290 42.69 9.98 -23.20
CA ALA A 290 43.45 9.36 -22.11
C ALA A 290 42.53 8.89 -20.96
N GLY A 291 42.46 7.57 -20.73
CA GLY A 291 41.78 6.95 -19.59
C GLY A 291 40.36 6.40 -19.83
N ALA A 292 39.80 6.49 -21.04
CA ALA A 292 38.49 5.91 -21.39
C ALA A 292 38.61 4.63 -22.26
N ALA A 293 37.60 3.75 -22.23
CA ALA A 293 37.49 2.64 -23.18
C ALA A 293 37.54 3.17 -24.62
N GLY A 294 38.20 2.45 -25.52
CA GLY A 294 38.43 2.92 -26.89
C GLY A 294 37.54 2.20 -27.91
N TYR A 295 37.18 2.89 -29.00
CA TYR A 295 36.51 2.30 -30.15
C TYR A 295 37.41 2.36 -31.39
N ALA A 296 37.52 1.27 -32.14
CA ALA A 296 38.33 1.19 -33.35
C ALA A 296 37.63 0.42 -34.46
N TYR A 297 37.16 1.13 -35.48
CA TYR A 297 36.73 0.56 -36.78
C TYR A 297 35.73 -0.61 -36.65
N GLY A 298 34.83 -0.55 -35.66
CA GLY A 298 33.81 -1.55 -35.45
C GLY A 298 34.05 -2.44 -34.22
N TRP A 299 35.07 -2.15 -33.41
CA TRP A 299 35.45 -2.92 -32.24
C TRP A 299 35.51 -2.07 -30.98
N ASP A 300 35.01 -2.62 -29.88
CA ASP A 300 35.23 -2.14 -28.53
C ASP A 300 36.60 -2.64 -28.04
N VAL A 301 37.38 -1.75 -27.44
CA VAL A 301 38.77 -2.00 -26.99
C VAL A 301 38.94 -1.61 -25.52
N GLU A 302 39.48 -2.53 -24.71
CA GLU A 302 39.74 -2.28 -23.28
C GLU A 302 40.91 -1.29 -23.06
N PRO A 303 40.78 -0.29 -22.17
CA PRO A 303 41.83 0.67 -21.89
C PRO A 303 42.95 0.07 -21.01
N GLY A 304 44.20 0.24 -21.43
CA GLY A 304 45.39 -0.14 -20.65
C GLY A 304 45.96 -1.53 -20.97
N GLN A 305 45.24 -2.40 -21.68
CA GLN A 305 45.75 -3.64 -22.25
C GLN A 305 45.25 -3.77 -23.70
N THR A 306 46.14 -3.66 -24.68
CA THR A 306 45.82 -3.65 -26.12
C THR A 306 45.46 -5.02 -26.71
N THR A 307 44.89 -5.91 -25.89
CA THR A 307 44.72 -7.34 -26.19
C THR A 307 43.27 -7.78 -26.36
N SER A 308 42.30 -7.06 -25.81
CA SER A 308 40.88 -7.44 -25.89
C SER A 308 40.15 -6.67 -26.97
N TRP A 309 39.66 -7.37 -27.99
CA TRP A 309 38.83 -6.79 -29.05
C TRP A 309 37.50 -7.51 -29.06
N SER A 310 36.39 -6.79 -28.92
CA SER A 310 35.06 -7.41 -28.99
C SER A 310 34.01 -6.50 -29.60
N HIS A 311 32.92 -7.08 -30.09
CA HIS A 311 31.74 -6.32 -30.48
C HIS A 311 30.48 -7.15 -30.23
N PRO A 312 29.54 -6.67 -29.39
CA PRO A 312 28.22 -7.27 -29.24
C PRO A 312 27.23 -6.77 -30.31
N GLY A 313 26.47 -7.69 -30.89
CA GLY A 313 25.48 -7.41 -31.92
C GLY A 313 24.08 -7.88 -31.54
N GLN A 314 23.09 -6.99 -31.72
CA GLN A 314 21.66 -7.31 -31.60
C GLN A 314 20.87 -6.73 -32.78
N ASN A 315 20.00 -7.56 -33.34
CA ASN A 315 18.94 -7.20 -34.30
C ASN A 315 17.61 -7.75 -33.76
N PRO A 316 16.45 -7.32 -34.29
CA PRO A 316 15.15 -7.76 -33.75
C PRO A 316 14.92 -9.27 -33.71
N ASP A 317 15.56 -10.03 -34.61
CA ASP A 317 15.42 -11.49 -34.73
C ASP A 317 16.76 -12.25 -34.77
N GLY A 318 17.86 -11.61 -34.34
CA GLY A 318 19.20 -12.19 -34.38
C GLY A 318 20.16 -11.55 -33.39
N GLY A 319 21.16 -12.31 -32.95
CA GLY A 319 22.19 -11.84 -32.03
C GLY A 319 23.56 -12.39 -32.42
N ALA A 320 24.60 -11.63 -32.09
CA ALA A 320 25.98 -12.04 -32.32
C ALA A 320 26.89 -11.50 -31.24
N TYR A 321 27.98 -12.21 -30.98
CA TYR A 321 29.10 -11.73 -30.20
C TYR A 321 30.38 -12.21 -30.86
N VAL A 322 31.26 -11.27 -31.19
CA VAL A 322 32.55 -11.58 -31.79
C VAL A 322 33.64 -10.96 -30.94
N ALA A 323 34.61 -11.76 -30.51
CA ALA A 323 35.75 -11.31 -29.73
C ALA A 323 37.03 -12.05 -30.13
N PHE A 324 38.16 -11.39 -30.01
CA PHE A 324 39.47 -11.98 -30.30
C PHE A 324 40.59 -11.27 -29.53
N ASP A 325 41.66 -12.01 -29.27
CA ASP A 325 42.89 -11.52 -28.67
C ASP A 325 44.10 -12.03 -29.47
N PRO A 326 44.77 -11.14 -30.22
CA PRO A 326 45.94 -11.50 -31.01
C PRO A 326 47.15 -11.96 -30.17
N GLN A 327 47.26 -11.58 -28.89
CA GLN A 327 48.40 -11.98 -28.05
C GLN A 327 48.24 -13.41 -27.54
N THR A 328 47.03 -13.79 -27.12
CA THR A 328 46.74 -15.16 -26.68
C THR A 328 46.40 -16.10 -27.84
N GLY A 329 46.12 -15.56 -29.03
CA GLY A 329 45.77 -16.34 -30.22
C GLY A 329 44.37 -16.94 -30.13
N VAL A 330 43.47 -16.33 -29.36
CA VAL A 330 42.13 -16.83 -29.05
C VAL A 330 41.08 -15.98 -29.74
N GLY A 331 40.06 -16.60 -30.32
CA GLY A 331 38.92 -15.93 -30.93
C GLY A 331 37.61 -16.70 -30.76
N VAL A 332 36.52 -15.97 -30.56
CA VAL A 332 35.17 -16.51 -30.39
C VAL A 332 34.20 -15.71 -31.26
N ALA A 333 33.39 -16.41 -32.04
CA ALA A 333 32.20 -15.86 -32.68
C ALA A 333 31.01 -16.74 -32.28
N LEU A 334 30.07 -16.17 -31.54
CA LEU A 334 28.84 -16.82 -31.15
C LEU A 334 27.66 -16.08 -31.78
N LEU A 335 26.90 -16.80 -32.60
CA LEU A 335 25.78 -16.32 -33.39
C LEU A 335 24.49 -16.96 -32.88
N GLY A 336 23.37 -16.26 -32.97
CA GLY A 336 22.06 -16.76 -32.57
C GLY A 336 20.94 -16.20 -33.43
N ASN A 337 19.92 -17.01 -33.68
CA ASN A 337 18.73 -16.60 -34.44
C ASN A 337 17.61 -16.02 -33.56
N SER A 338 17.99 -15.32 -32.49
CA SER A 338 17.07 -14.65 -31.57
C SER A 338 17.77 -13.49 -30.88
N ASN A 339 17.03 -12.41 -30.61
CA ASN A 339 17.53 -11.26 -29.84
C ASN A 339 17.55 -11.56 -28.33
N SER A 340 18.31 -12.59 -27.92
CA SER A 340 18.42 -13.02 -26.53
C SER A 340 19.76 -12.57 -25.93
N PRO A 341 19.78 -12.08 -24.66
CA PRO A 341 21.02 -11.80 -23.93
C PRO A 341 21.98 -13.00 -23.86
N GLN A 342 21.44 -14.23 -23.96
CA GLN A 342 22.20 -15.47 -23.93
C GLN A 342 23.39 -15.47 -24.89
N VAL A 343 23.23 -14.95 -26.11
CA VAL A 343 24.30 -14.97 -27.13
C VAL A 343 25.50 -14.15 -26.68
N ILE A 344 25.25 -12.96 -26.13
CA ILE A 344 26.32 -12.04 -25.71
C ILE A 344 26.95 -12.51 -24.38
N GLU A 345 26.13 -12.94 -23.42
CA GLU A 345 26.62 -13.41 -22.12
C GLU A 345 27.47 -14.67 -22.24
N LEU A 346 26.98 -15.69 -22.97
CA LEU A 346 27.75 -16.91 -23.21
C LEU A 346 28.97 -16.64 -24.08
N GLY A 347 28.86 -15.78 -25.09
CA GLY A 347 29.97 -15.44 -25.99
C GLY A 347 31.11 -14.76 -25.23
N ARG A 348 30.78 -13.78 -24.38
CA ARG A 348 31.75 -13.09 -23.54
C ARG A 348 32.40 -14.03 -22.53
N ALA A 349 31.60 -14.84 -21.83
CA ALA A 349 32.12 -15.79 -20.85
C ALA A 349 33.02 -16.84 -21.52
N ALA A 350 32.64 -17.35 -22.69
CA ALA A 350 33.45 -18.27 -23.48
C ALA A 350 34.79 -17.65 -23.90
N PHE A 351 34.79 -16.39 -24.34
CA PHE A 351 36.00 -15.67 -24.70
C PHE A 351 36.93 -15.46 -23.50
N GLU A 352 36.42 -14.99 -22.36
CA GLU A 352 37.23 -14.78 -21.16
C GLU A 352 37.79 -16.10 -20.59
N GLN A 353 37.01 -17.18 -20.65
CA GLN A 353 37.44 -18.51 -20.20
C GLN A 353 38.58 -19.07 -21.06
N LEU A 354 38.55 -18.82 -22.38
CA LEU A 354 39.66 -19.18 -23.27
C LEU A 354 40.87 -18.26 -23.10
N ARG A 355 40.65 -16.96 -22.86
CA ARG A 355 41.71 -15.94 -22.73
C ARG A 355 42.52 -16.07 -21.43
N HIS A 356 41.87 -16.27 -20.29
CA HIS A 356 42.52 -16.26 -18.95
C HIS A 356 42.60 -17.64 -18.26
N GLY A 357 42.13 -18.70 -18.93
CA GLY A 357 41.95 -20.01 -18.30
C GLY A 357 40.69 -20.08 -17.44
N ALA A 358 40.36 -21.28 -16.92
CA ALA A 358 39.07 -21.64 -16.29
C ALA A 358 38.70 -20.92 -14.96
N ALA A 359 39.17 -19.68 -14.75
CA ALA A 359 38.92 -18.89 -13.54
C ALA A 359 37.49 -18.34 -13.45
N GLN A 360 36.72 -18.28 -14.55
CA GLN A 360 35.31 -17.86 -14.55
C GLN A 360 34.42 -18.94 -15.18
N PRO A 361 33.49 -19.56 -14.43
CA PRO A 361 32.55 -20.53 -14.99
C PRO A 361 31.52 -19.84 -15.88
N LEU A 362 31.04 -20.53 -16.92
CA LEU A 362 29.87 -20.08 -17.69
C LEU A 362 28.69 -19.78 -16.74
N PRO A 363 27.94 -18.69 -16.98
CA PRO A 363 26.87 -18.28 -16.09
C PRO A 363 25.83 -19.40 -15.92
N GLN A 364 25.57 -19.79 -14.66
CA GLN A 364 24.62 -20.87 -14.34
C GLN A 364 23.17 -20.46 -14.60
N LYS A 365 22.87 -19.18 -14.46
CA LYS A 365 21.60 -18.55 -14.80
C LYS A 365 21.90 -17.47 -15.82
N LEU A 366 21.53 -17.72 -17.07
CA LEU A 366 21.50 -16.68 -18.08
C LEU A 366 20.45 -15.66 -17.67
N ALA A 367 20.67 -14.38 -17.96
CA ALA A 367 19.60 -13.39 -17.90
C ALA A 367 18.56 -13.72 -18.97
N ALA A 368 17.74 -14.74 -18.72
CA ALA A 368 16.55 -14.99 -19.50
C ALA A 368 15.75 -13.71 -19.50
N ASP A 369 15.34 -13.25 -20.70
CA ASP A 369 14.78 -11.93 -20.96
C ASP A 369 13.87 -11.49 -19.81
N SER A 370 14.46 -10.75 -18.87
CA SER A 370 13.82 -10.42 -17.60
C SER A 370 12.68 -9.44 -17.86
N GLY A 371 12.81 -8.66 -18.93
CA GLY A 371 11.77 -7.83 -19.52
C GLY A 371 10.59 -8.66 -20.01
N ASP A 372 10.82 -9.68 -20.85
CA ASP A 372 9.72 -10.57 -21.32
C ASP A 372 9.07 -11.32 -20.17
N ARG A 373 9.83 -11.84 -19.22
CA ARG A 373 9.26 -12.54 -18.05
C ARG A 373 8.39 -11.60 -17.23
N ALA A 374 8.87 -10.39 -16.93
CA ALA A 374 8.11 -9.40 -16.19
C ALA A 374 6.83 -9.00 -16.94
N ALA A 375 6.93 -8.71 -18.24
CA ALA A 375 5.77 -8.34 -19.06
C ALA A 375 4.79 -9.52 -19.22
N SER A 376 5.27 -10.75 -19.33
CA SER A 376 4.42 -11.95 -19.40
C SER A 376 3.67 -12.20 -18.11
N VAL A 377 4.37 -12.11 -16.96
CA VAL A 377 3.72 -12.19 -15.64
C VAL A 377 2.71 -11.06 -15.47
N LEU A 378 3.06 -9.83 -15.83
CA LEU A 378 2.15 -8.69 -15.75
C LEU A 378 0.93 -8.86 -16.66
N THR A 379 1.11 -9.38 -17.87
CA THR A 379 0.01 -9.72 -18.79
C THR A 379 -0.93 -10.72 -18.14
N VAL A 380 -0.40 -11.84 -17.66
CA VAL A 380 -1.21 -12.90 -17.03
C VAL A 380 -1.94 -12.36 -15.81
N LEU A 381 -1.23 -11.67 -14.91
CA LEU A 381 -1.84 -11.09 -13.69
C LEU A 381 -2.92 -10.07 -14.04
N THR A 382 -2.67 -9.11 -14.91
CA THR A 382 -3.62 -8.03 -15.19
C THR A 382 -4.88 -8.55 -15.89
N TRP A 383 -4.74 -9.41 -16.90
CA TRP A 383 -5.88 -9.99 -17.61
C TRP A 383 -6.65 -10.98 -16.74
N LEU A 384 -5.99 -11.92 -16.06
CA LEU A 384 -6.68 -12.89 -15.20
C LEU A 384 -7.41 -12.19 -14.05
N THR A 385 -6.77 -11.21 -13.40
CA THR A 385 -7.40 -10.48 -12.30
C THR A 385 -8.59 -9.67 -12.80
N GLY A 386 -8.46 -8.97 -13.93
CA GLY A 386 -9.56 -8.21 -14.52
C GLY A 386 -10.73 -9.10 -14.95
N LEU A 387 -10.44 -10.25 -15.56
CA LEU A 387 -11.46 -11.23 -15.97
C LEU A 387 -12.12 -11.89 -14.76
N ALA A 388 -11.36 -12.18 -13.69
CA ALA A 388 -11.88 -12.79 -12.47
C ALA A 388 -12.87 -11.90 -11.72
N LEU A 389 -12.80 -10.56 -11.87
CA LEU A 389 -13.74 -9.64 -11.22
C LEU A 389 -15.19 -9.82 -11.69
N GLY A 390 -15.42 -10.24 -12.94
CA GLY A 390 -16.77 -10.51 -13.46
C GLY A 390 -17.44 -11.71 -12.77
N PRO A 391 -16.84 -12.91 -12.82
CA PRO A 391 -17.28 -14.07 -12.05
C PRO A 391 -17.32 -13.79 -10.56
N LEU A 392 -16.34 -13.08 -9.98
CA LEU A 392 -16.33 -12.73 -8.56
C LEU A 392 -17.52 -11.84 -8.20
N TRP A 393 -17.84 -10.83 -9.03
CA TRP A 393 -19.05 -10.02 -8.88
C TRP A 393 -20.31 -10.88 -8.93
N TRP A 394 -20.39 -11.81 -9.89
CA TRP A 394 -21.52 -12.74 -10.02
C TRP A 394 -21.64 -13.72 -8.85
N LEU A 395 -20.51 -14.24 -8.33
CA LEU A 395 -20.45 -15.15 -7.19
C LEU A 395 -20.84 -14.43 -5.90
N CYS A 396 -20.30 -13.22 -5.68
CA CYS A 396 -20.68 -12.35 -4.58
C CYS A 396 -22.16 -11.95 -4.65
N ARG A 397 -22.73 -11.80 -5.87
CA ARG A 397 -24.16 -11.58 -6.08
C ARG A 397 -25.01 -12.83 -5.80
N ARG A 398 -24.51 -14.04 -6.08
CA ARG A 398 -25.22 -15.32 -5.89
C ARG A 398 -25.16 -15.89 -4.47
N ARG A 399 -24.17 -15.53 -3.65
CA ARG A 399 -24.12 -15.88 -2.21
C ARG A 399 -25.14 -15.08 -1.37
N THR A 400 -26.37 -15.01 -1.87
CA THR A 400 -27.53 -14.33 -1.30
C THR A 400 -28.49 -15.36 -0.73
N THR A 401 -28.12 -16.03 0.35
CA THR A 401 -29.08 -16.83 1.13
C THR A 401 -28.71 -16.89 2.60
N ALA A 402 -29.68 -16.51 3.42
CA ALA A 402 -29.76 -16.49 4.89
C ALA A 402 -29.06 -15.30 5.61
N PRO A 403 -29.80 -14.50 6.38
CA PRO A 403 -29.20 -13.71 7.45
C PRO A 403 -28.49 -14.69 8.39
N GLU A 404 -27.17 -14.53 8.62
CA GLU A 404 -26.51 -15.25 9.71
C GLU A 404 -27.14 -14.75 11.03
N GLU A 405 -28.15 -15.46 11.53
CA GLU A 405 -28.75 -15.20 12.85
C GLU A 405 -27.77 -15.45 14.02
N GLY A 406 -26.54 -15.94 13.75
CA GLY A 406 -25.52 -16.26 14.77
C GLY A 406 -24.19 -15.47 14.77
N GLY A 407 -23.98 -14.47 13.91
CA GLY A 407 -22.72 -13.69 13.90
C GLY A 407 -22.63 -12.68 15.05
N ASP A 408 -21.46 -12.57 15.71
CA ASP A 408 -21.21 -11.59 16.79
C ASP A 408 -21.59 -10.17 16.33
N LEU A 409 -22.28 -9.42 17.19
CA LEU A 409 -22.93 -8.15 16.85
C LEU A 409 -21.94 -7.08 16.35
N ALA A 410 -20.67 -7.17 16.79
CA ALA A 410 -19.57 -6.37 16.26
C ALA A 410 -19.41 -6.53 14.73
N SER A 411 -19.53 -7.77 14.22
CA SER A 411 -19.47 -8.06 12.77
C SER A 411 -20.69 -7.55 11.99
N ARG A 412 -21.86 -7.50 12.63
CA ARG A 412 -23.10 -6.94 12.05
C ARG A 412 -23.05 -5.42 11.98
N MET A 413 -22.54 -4.78 13.03
CA MET A 413 -22.32 -3.33 13.07
C MET A 413 -21.24 -2.89 12.11
N GLU A 414 -20.07 -3.54 12.13
CA GLU A 414 -19.00 -3.28 11.15
C GLU A 414 -19.56 -3.36 9.74
N ALA A 415 -20.37 -4.36 9.44
CA ALA A 415 -20.97 -4.50 8.13
C ALA A 415 -22.01 -3.43 7.76
N SER A 416 -22.91 -3.03 8.67
CA SER A 416 -23.89 -1.97 8.36
C SER A 416 -23.20 -0.63 8.13
N ILE A 417 -22.19 -0.35 8.94
CA ILE A 417 -21.32 0.84 8.90
C ILE A 417 -20.50 0.90 7.61
N ILE A 418 -19.85 -0.20 7.26
CA ILE A 418 -19.08 -0.34 6.02
C ILE A 418 -20.03 -0.18 4.83
N ARG A 419 -21.21 -0.82 4.87
CA ARG A 419 -22.26 -0.74 3.84
C ARG A 419 -22.68 0.70 3.59
N GLU A 420 -23.01 1.47 4.62
CA GLU A 420 -23.39 2.88 4.46
C GLU A 420 -22.27 3.75 3.88
N SER A 421 -21.01 3.54 4.27
CA SER A 421 -19.87 4.35 3.81
C SER A 421 -19.64 4.27 2.30
N LEU A 422 -19.62 3.06 1.74
CA LEU A 422 -19.42 2.81 0.30
C LEU A 422 -20.67 3.20 -0.49
N VAL A 423 -21.86 3.00 0.06
CA VAL A 423 -23.13 3.40 -0.57
C VAL A 423 -23.25 4.90 -0.70
N GLN A 424 -22.91 5.67 0.34
CA GLN A 424 -22.94 7.14 0.26
C GLN A 424 -21.98 7.65 -0.80
N SER A 425 -20.80 7.02 -0.96
CA SER A 425 -19.84 7.38 -2.01
C SER A 425 -20.42 7.18 -3.42
N ALA A 426 -21.19 6.11 -3.66
CA ALA A 426 -21.81 5.83 -4.95
C ALA A 426 -23.15 6.54 -5.18
N ARG A 427 -23.93 6.83 -4.12
CA ARG A 427 -25.19 7.58 -4.22
C ARG A 427 -24.95 9.04 -4.61
N LYS A 428 -23.82 9.64 -4.21
CA LYS A 428 -23.43 10.99 -4.63
C LYS A 428 -22.93 11.06 -6.08
N GLU A 429 -22.60 9.92 -6.69
CA GLU A 429 -21.99 9.88 -8.01
C GLU A 429 -22.97 9.39 -9.08
N SER A 430 -23.32 10.28 -10.01
CA SER A 430 -24.12 9.92 -11.18
C SER A 430 -23.32 9.03 -12.13
N GLY A 431 -24.01 8.21 -12.94
CA GLY A 431 -23.34 7.39 -13.97
C GLY A 431 -22.51 8.23 -14.95
N LEU A 432 -22.95 9.46 -15.21
CA LEU A 432 -22.23 10.46 -16.02
C LEU A 432 -20.93 10.92 -15.35
N ALA A 433 -20.95 11.19 -14.05
CA ALA A 433 -19.74 11.55 -13.30
C ALA A 433 -18.73 10.39 -13.26
N PHE A 434 -19.21 9.15 -13.11
CA PHE A 434 -18.37 7.96 -13.18
C PHE A 434 -17.73 7.79 -14.56
N ALA A 435 -18.52 7.91 -15.64
CA ALA A 435 -18.02 7.84 -17.00
C ALA A 435 -16.98 8.94 -17.29
N GLY A 436 -17.23 10.17 -16.84
CA GLY A 436 -16.28 11.28 -16.97
C GLY A 436 -14.96 11.01 -16.23
N ARG A 437 -15.02 10.45 -15.02
CA ARG A 437 -13.81 10.06 -14.27
C ARG A 437 -13.07 8.89 -14.94
N MET A 438 -13.78 7.89 -15.45
CA MET A 438 -13.17 6.80 -16.21
C MET A 438 -12.48 7.32 -17.47
N LEU A 439 -13.10 8.26 -18.18
CA LEU A 439 -12.48 8.88 -19.37
C LEU A 439 -11.20 9.62 -19.00
N ALA A 440 -11.22 10.42 -17.93
CA ALA A 440 -10.04 11.13 -17.43
C ALA A 440 -8.92 10.15 -17.01
N HIS A 441 -9.26 9.06 -16.32
CA HIS A 441 -8.28 8.03 -15.93
C HIS A 441 -7.69 7.33 -17.17
N ASN A 442 -8.51 6.98 -18.16
CA ASN A 442 -8.02 6.35 -19.40
C ASN A 442 -7.16 7.30 -20.23
N LEU A 443 -7.49 8.59 -20.28
CA LEU A 443 -6.66 9.60 -20.95
C LEU A 443 -5.30 9.73 -20.25
N ALA A 444 -5.29 9.81 -18.92
CA ALA A 444 -4.06 9.87 -18.14
C ALA A 444 -3.22 8.60 -18.26
N LEU A 445 -3.86 7.42 -18.28
CA LEU A 445 -3.18 6.13 -18.44
C LEU A 445 -2.64 5.96 -19.87
N GLY A 446 -3.40 6.40 -20.88
CA GLY A 446 -2.96 6.42 -22.28
C GLY A 446 -1.76 7.34 -22.47
N LEU A 447 -1.76 8.52 -21.85
CA LEU A 447 -0.62 9.43 -21.86
C LEU A 447 0.60 8.80 -21.17
N LEU A 448 0.42 8.19 -20.00
CA LEU A 448 1.48 7.49 -19.28
C LEU A 448 2.08 6.35 -20.11
N LEU A 449 1.24 5.53 -20.74
CA LEU A 449 1.70 4.46 -21.61
C LEU A 449 2.38 5.02 -22.86
N ALA A 450 1.94 6.14 -23.42
CA ALA A 450 2.56 6.77 -24.59
C ALA A 450 3.95 7.35 -24.29
N THR A 451 4.16 7.92 -23.11
CA THR A 451 5.40 8.61 -22.75
C THR A 451 6.41 7.72 -22.02
N ALA A 452 5.98 6.67 -21.33
CA ALA A 452 6.90 5.81 -20.58
C ALA A 452 7.97 5.12 -21.45
N PRO A 453 7.66 4.57 -22.64
CA PRO A 453 8.66 3.86 -23.43
C PRO A 453 9.81 4.68 -23.99
N PRO A 454 9.57 5.86 -24.61
CA PRO A 454 10.66 6.72 -25.07
C PRO A 454 11.58 7.15 -23.92
N LEU A 455 11.03 7.30 -22.71
CA LEU A 455 11.79 7.72 -21.53
C LEU A 455 12.56 6.58 -20.88
N ALA A 456 11.97 5.38 -20.80
CA ALA A 456 12.59 4.24 -20.14
C ALA A 456 13.59 3.49 -21.05
N TRP A 457 13.35 3.48 -22.37
CA TRP A 457 14.12 2.68 -23.32
C TRP A 457 14.63 3.46 -24.54
N GLY A 458 14.45 4.78 -24.58
CA GLY A 458 14.97 5.63 -25.67
C GLY A 458 14.28 5.44 -27.03
N LEU A 459 13.23 4.62 -27.10
CA LEU A 459 12.54 4.19 -28.32
C LEU A 459 11.04 4.51 -28.26
N GLY A 460 10.49 4.99 -29.37
CA GLY A 460 9.03 5.07 -29.55
C GLY A 460 8.34 3.71 -29.58
N TRP A 461 7.01 3.68 -29.37
CA TRP A 461 6.20 2.45 -29.42
C TRP A 461 6.38 1.66 -30.72
N THR A 462 6.51 2.33 -31.85
CA THR A 462 6.72 1.69 -33.16
C THR A 462 7.97 0.82 -33.16
N ASN A 463 9.06 1.30 -32.53
CA ASN A 463 10.31 0.56 -32.43
C ASN A 463 10.30 -0.41 -31.26
N MET A 464 9.68 -0.08 -30.13
CA MET A 464 9.47 -1.05 -29.05
C MET A 464 8.69 -2.29 -29.49
N LEU A 465 7.70 -2.16 -30.37
CA LEU A 465 6.96 -3.30 -30.91
C LEU A 465 7.86 -4.19 -31.79
N VAL A 466 8.89 -3.61 -32.41
CA VAL A 466 9.86 -4.32 -33.25
C VAL A 466 10.98 -4.94 -32.40
N TRP A 467 11.59 -4.17 -31.51
CA TRP A 467 12.80 -4.49 -30.75
C TRP A 467 12.55 -5.06 -29.35
N GLY A 468 11.49 -4.62 -28.67
CA GLY A 468 11.14 -5.06 -27.32
C GLY A 468 10.34 -6.37 -27.29
N PRO A 469 10.14 -7.00 -26.12
CA PRO A 469 9.49 -8.31 -25.99
C PRO A 469 8.08 -8.38 -26.58
N ALA A 470 7.68 -9.54 -27.14
CA ALA A 470 6.34 -9.71 -27.71
C ALA A 470 5.22 -9.62 -26.66
N SER A 471 5.52 -9.85 -25.38
CA SER A 471 4.57 -9.78 -24.25
C SER A 471 4.26 -8.36 -23.78
N LEU A 472 5.12 -7.38 -24.06
CA LEU A 472 4.99 -6.00 -23.59
C LEU A 472 3.66 -5.31 -23.97
N PRO A 473 3.19 -5.34 -25.24
CA PRO A 473 1.93 -4.69 -25.59
C PRO A 473 0.72 -5.34 -24.92
N PHE A 474 0.76 -6.66 -24.67
CA PHE A 474 -0.31 -7.36 -23.95
C PHE A 474 -0.36 -6.96 -22.48
N ALA A 475 0.79 -6.68 -21.86
CA ALA A 475 0.87 -6.16 -20.50
C ALA A 475 0.28 -4.75 -20.39
N ALA A 476 0.60 -3.86 -21.34
CA ALA A 476 0.06 -2.51 -21.40
C ALA A 476 -1.47 -2.53 -21.56
N GLY A 477 -1.99 -3.31 -22.52
CA GLY A 477 -3.43 -3.49 -22.70
C GLY A 477 -4.12 -4.11 -21.48
N GLY A 478 -3.47 -5.08 -20.83
CA GLY A 478 -3.97 -5.71 -19.62
C GLY A 478 -4.09 -4.74 -18.45
N LEU A 479 -3.13 -3.83 -18.27
CA LEU A 479 -3.18 -2.81 -17.23
C LEU A 479 -4.36 -1.85 -17.41
N VAL A 480 -4.63 -1.41 -18.65
CA VAL A 480 -5.81 -0.61 -18.99
C VAL A 480 -7.08 -1.40 -18.66
N PHE A 481 -7.18 -2.64 -19.11
CA PHE A 481 -8.33 -3.50 -18.84
C PHE A 481 -8.58 -3.70 -17.34
N LEU A 482 -7.54 -4.04 -16.56
CA LEU A 482 -7.63 -4.24 -15.12
C LEU A 482 -8.13 -2.98 -14.39
N THR A 483 -7.56 -1.82 -14.72
CA THR A 483 -7.92 -0.55 -14.09
C THR A 483 -9.40 -0.23 -14.33
N ASN A 484 -9.89 -0.49 -15.55
CA ASN A 484 -11.28 -0.32 -15.89
C ASN A 484 -12.19 -1.33 -15.17
N ALA A 485 -11.79 -2.60 -15.16
CA ALA A 485 -12.53 -3.69 -14.50
C ALA A 485 -12.67 -3.47 -12.99
N VAL A 486 -11.60 -3.06 -12.30
CA VAL A 486 -11.61 -2.73 -10.86
C VAL A 486 -12.54 -1.56 -10.56
N SER A 487 -12.43 -0.49 -11.34
CA SER A 487 -13.26 0.71 -11.17
C SER A 487 -14.74 0.40 -11.37
N LEU A 488 -15.07 -0.37 -12.42
CA LEU A 488 -16.42 -0.82 -12.70
C LEU A 488 -16.94 -1.78 -11.62
N PHE A 489 -16.12 -2.73 -11.17
CA PHE A 489 -16.46 -3.68 -10.11
C PHE A 489 -16.88 -2.94 -8.84
N PHE A 490 -16.09 -1.99 -8.36
CA PHE A 490 -16.41 -1.23 -7.14
C PHE A 490 -17.58 -0.28 -7.33
N PHE A 491 -17.75 0.33 -8.50
CA PHE A 491 -18.93 1.15 -8.82
C PHE A 491 -20.22 0.32 -8.77
N LEU A 492 -20.22 -0.87 -9.39
CA LEU A 492 -21.36 -1.78 -9.38
C LEU A 492 -21.62 -2.37 -7.99
N ALA A 493 -20.57 -2.76 -7.26
CA ALA A 493 -20.67 -3.27 -5.90
C ALA A 493 -21.31 -2.25 -4.95
N ALA A 494 -20.97 -0.97 -5.09
CA ALA A 494 -21.51 0.09 -4.27
C ALA A 494 -22.99 0.41 -4.59
N ARG A 495 -23.43 0.26 -5.84
CA ARG A 495 -24.85 0.43 -6.24
C ARG A 495 -25.77 -0.71 -5.83
N GLN A 496 -25.22 -1.91 -5.62
CA GLN A 496 -25.99 -3.10 -5.23
C GLN A 496 -25.68 -3.58 -3.80
N SER A 497 -25.18 -2.67 -2.97
CA SER A 497 -24.75 -2.92 -1.58
C SER A 497 -25.78 -3.66 -0.71
N GLU A 498 -27.07 -3.38 -0.92
CA GLU A 498 -28.18 -3.98 -0.17
C GLU A 498 -28.24 -5.51 -0.35
N ARG A 499 -27.63 -6.04 -1.41
CA ARG A 499 -27.62 -7.47 -1.75
C ARG A 499 -26.36 -8.23 -1.29
N PHE A 500 -25.31 -7.56 -0.82
CA PHE A 500 -24.07 -8.24 -0.40
C PHE A 500 -24.10 -8.53 1.10
N ASP A 501 -23.72 -9.75 1.50
CA ASP A 501 -23.56 -10.06 2.92
C ASP A 501 -22.49 -9.17 3.59
N SER A 502 -22.70 -8.95 4.88
CA SER A 502 -21.94 -8.17 5.84
C SER A 502 -20.42 -8.40 5.74
N ARG A 503 -20.00 -9.66 5.80
CA ARG A 503 -18.57 -10.07 5.78
C ARG A 503 -17.93 -9.94 4.41
N VAL A 504 -18.68 -10.21 3.35
CA VAL A 504 -18.18 -10.08 1.97
C VAL A 504 -17.92 -8.60 1.68
N PHE A 505 -18.85 -7.74 2.09
CA PHE A 505 -18.75 -6.31 1.87
C PHE A 505 -17.60 -5.66 2.66
N SER A 506 -17.38 -6.08 3.92
CA SER A 506 -16.23 -5.63 4.72
C SER A 506 -14.89 -6.06 4.12
N THR A 507 -14.79 -7.30 3.68
CA THR A 507 -13.59 -7.82 3.01
C THR A 507 -13.27 -7.04 1.74
N LEU A 508 -14.29 -6.77 0.90
CA LEU A 508 -14.11 -5.97 -0.32
C LEU A 508 -13.65 -4.54 -0.02
N MET A 509 -14.14 -3.92 1.05
CA MET A 509 -13.71 -2.60 1.47
C MET A 509 -12.24 -2.60 1.92
N VAL A 510 -11.84 -3.56 2.76
CA VAL A 510 -10.45 -3.69 3.23
C VAL A 510 -9.53 -3.90 2.03
N VAL A 511 -9.88 -4.80 1.11
CA VAL A 511 -9.12 -5.01 -0.13
C VAL A 511 -9.03 -3.73 -0.96
N ARG A 512 -10.10 -2.94 -1.05
CA ARG A 512 -10.10 -1.65 -1.77
C ARG A 512 -9.15 -0.65 -1.13
N VAL A 513 -9.22 -0.46 0.19
CA VAL A 513 -8.38 0.50 0.91
C VAL A 513 -6.92 0.07 0.82
N VAL A 514 -6.61 -1.19 1.15
CA VAL A 514 -5.25 -1.73 1.07
C VAL A 514 -4.71 -1.64 -0.36
N GLY A 515 -5.51 -1.99 -1.36
CA GLY A 515 -5.14 -1.88 -2.77
C GLY A 515 -4.82 -0.45 -3.19
N LEU A 516 -5.67 0.52 -2.84
CA LEU A 516 -5.44 1.95 -3.14
C LEU A 516 -4.21 2.50 -2.41
N THR A 517 -3.98 2.10 -1.16
CA THR A 517 -2.79 2.46 -0.38
C THR A 517 -1.53 1.89 -1.01
N LEU A 518 -1.55 0.64 -1.49
CA LEU A 518 -0.42 0.01 -2.14
C LEU A 518 -0.08 0.65 -3.48
N VAL A 519 -1.09 0.93 -4.31
CA VAL A 519 -0.93 1.66 -5.57
C VAL A 519 -0.41 3.08 -5.31
N SER A 520 -0.95 3.77 -4.31
CA SER A 520 -0.46 5.10 -3.94
C SER A 520 1.02 5.08 -3.51
N GLY A 521 1.43 4.11 -2.68
CA GLY A 521 2.82 3.95 -2.24
C GLY A 521 3.76 3.70 -3.41
N LEU A 522 3.38 2.81 -4.34
CA LEU A 522 4.10 2.53 -5.58
C LEU A 522 4.24 3.76 -6.48
N LEU A 523 3.15 4.49 -6.72
CA LEU A 523 3.15 5.69 -7.58
C LEU A 523 4.00 6.82 -6.98
N ASN A 524 4.00 6.95 -5.66
CA ASN A 524 4.83 7.92 -4.96
C ASN A 524 6.33 7.59 -5.12
N SER A 525 6.70 6.31 -5.06
CA SER A 525 8.07 5.86 -5.36
C SER A 525 8.40 5.99 -6.85
N ALA A 526 7.47 5.67 -7.76
CA ALA A 526 7.69 5.85 -9.19
C ALA A 526 7.93 7.31 -9.56
N LEU A 527 7.27 8.26 -8.88
CA LEU A 527 7.46 9.68 -9.09
C LEU A 527 8.91 10.12 -8.84
N ILE A 528 9.54 9.69 -7.75
CA ILE A 528 10.94 10.03 -7.49
C ILE A 528 11.89 9.36 -8.48
N LEU A 529 11.60 8.13 -8.92
CA LEU A 529 12.37 7.46 -9.98
C LEU A 529 12.27 8.19 -11.33
N CYS A 530 11.08 8.71 -11.66
CA CYS A 530 10.90 9.55 -12.86
C CYS A 530 11.73 10.84 -12.77
N ILE A 531 11.83 11.44 -11.58
CA ILE A 531 12.67 12.63 -11.37
C ILE A 531 14.15 12.30 -11.55
N LEU A 532 14.63 11.20 -10.97
CA LEU A 532 16.02 10.75 -11.14
C LEU A 532 16.35 10.50 -12.62
N GLN A 533 15.48 9.78 -13.33
CA GLN A 533 15.65 9.55 -14.77
C GLN A 533 15.65 10.84 -15.58
N ALA A 534 14.80 11.81 -15.22
CA ALA A 534 14.76 13.11 -15.90
C ALA A 534 16.00 13.97 -15.65
N ILE A 535 16.75 13.73 -14.57
CA ILE A 535 18.02 14.42 -14.27
C ILE A 535 19.16 13.81 -15.10
N ASP A 536 19.14 12.49 -15.31
CA ASP A 536 20.22 11.77 -16.01
C ASP A 536 20.03 11.68 -17.54
N GLY A 537 18.78 11.65 -18.02
CA GLY A 537 18.47 11.73 -19.44
C GLY A 537 18.70 13.15 -19.96
N GLY A 538 19.48 13.33 -21.04
CA GLY A 538 19.72 14.64 -21.67
C GLY A 538 18.43 15.35 -22.14
N GLN A 539 18.54 16.39 -22.99
CA GLN A 539 17.38 17.18 -23.48
C GLN A 539 16.27 16.41 -24.24
N VAL A 540 16.35 15.08 -24.31
CA VAL A 540 15.38 14.20 -24.96
C VAL A 540 14.05 14.24 -24.20
N ASN A 541 13.17 15.11 -24.71
CA ASN A 541 11.76 15.31 -24.39
C ASN A 541 11.40 15.56 -22.92
N LEU A 542 11.89 16.70 -22.39
CA LEU A 542 11.40 17.32 -21.15
C LEU A 542 9.86 17.33 -21.04
N ILE A 543 9.16 17.50 -22.18
CA ILE A 543 7.68 17.47 -22.25
C ILE A 543 7.14 16.07 -21.92
N ALA A 544 7.75 15.00 -22.41
CA ALA A 544 7.32 13.64 -22.10
C ALA A 544 7.60 13.30 -20.63
N SER A 545 8.76 13.69 -20.10
CA SER A 545 9.09 13.53 -18.67
C SER A 545 8.13 14.31 -17.78
N ALA A 546 7.78 15.55 -18.16
CA ALA A 546 6.81 16.36 -17.45
C ALA A 546 5.40 15.74 -17.52
N ALA A 547 4.98 15.24 -18.68
CA ALA A 547 3.70 14.55 -18.84
C ALA A 547 3.62 13.27 -17.99
N LEU A 548 4.68 12.45 -17.98
CA LEU A 548 4.78 11.26 -17.14
C LEU A 548 4.70 11.64 -15.65
N LEU A 549 5.46 12.65 -15.23
CA LEU A 549 5.44 13.16 -13.85
C LEU A 549 4.03 13.63 -13.45
N LEU A 550 3.36 14.42 -14.31
CA LEU A 550 2.00 14.90 -14.07
C LEU A 550 0.99 13.75 -13.96
N CYS A 551 1.12 12.71 -14.79
CA CYS A 551 0.31 11.50 -14.67
C CYS A 551 0.57 10.77 -13.35
N CYS A 552 1.83 10.55 -12.97
CA CYS A 552 2.19 9.93 -11.70
C CYS A 552 1.65 10.72 -10.50
N VAL A 553 1.80 12.06 -10.50
CA VAL A 553 1.22 12.96 -9.49
C VAL A 553 -0.30 12.83 -9.44
N TYR A 554 -0.98 12.88 -10.58
CA TYR A 554 -2.43 12.76 -10.66
C TYR A 554 -2.91 11.44 -10.06
N PHE A 555 -2.35 10.31 -10.50
CA PHE A 555 -2.76 9.00 -10.00
C PHE A 555 -2.41 8.81 -8.52
N TYR A 556 -1.26 9.32 -8.06
CA TYR A 556 -0.88 9.31 -6.66
C TYR A 556 -1.91 10.06 -5.81
N ILE A 557 -2.21 11.32 -6.16
CA ILE A 557 -3.20 12.14 -5.44
C ILE A 557 -4.59 11.50 -5.49
N ALA A 558 -5.01 10.98 -6.66
CA ALA A 558 -6.32 10.36 -6.83
C ALA A 558 -6.46 9.10 -5.97
N CYS A 559 -5.47 8.19 -6.00
CA CYS A 559 -5.48 6.96 -5.22
C CYS A 559 -5.42 7.25 -3.72
N ARG A 560 -4.52 8.15 -3.31
CA ARG A 560 -4.36 8.56 -1.91
C ARG A 560 -5.64 9.17 -1.37
N LYS A 561 -6.21 10.15 -2.08
CA LYS A 561 -7.47 10.80 -1.69
C LYS A 561 -8.61 9.79 -1.61
N ALA A 562 -8.70 8.86 -2.55
CA ALA A 562 -9.73 7.82 -2.54
C ALA A 562 -9.59 6.88 -1.32
N ALA A 563 -8.36 6.49 -0.96
CA ALA A 563 -8.08 5.69 0.23
C ALA A 563 -8.43 6.44 1.52
N GLU A 564 -7.97 7.69 1.66
CA GLU A 564 -8.23 8.55 2.83
C GLU A 564 -9.73 8.84 3.00
N GLN A 565 -10.46 9.12 1.92
CA GLN A 565 -11.90 9.33 2.00
C GLN A 565 -12.65 8.07 2.45
N GLN A 566 -12.25 6.88 1.99
CA GLN A 566 -12.90 5.64 2.40
C GLN A 566 -12.65 5.33 3.88
N ILE A 567 -11.41 5.45 4.34
CA ILE A 567 -11.10 5.21 5.75
C ILE A 567 -11.79 6.25 6.66
N MET A 568 -11.95 7.49 6.20
CA MET A 568 -12.69 8.53 6.93
C MET A 568 -14.15 8.19 7.16
N HIS A 569 -14.88 7.82 6.11
CA HIS A 569 -16.28 7.43 6.27
C HIS A 569 -16.43 6.20 7.16
N PHE A 570 -15.53 5.21 7.01
CA PHE A 570 -15.50 4.04 7.88
C PHE A 570 -15.24 4.40 9.34
N GLY A 571 -14.22 5.21 9.64
CA GLY A 571 -13.88 5.60 11.00
C GLY A 571 -15.05 6.30 11.71
N HIS A 572 -15.73 7.23 11.02
CA HIS A 572 -16.89 7.92 11.59
C HIS A 572 -18.10 7.02 11.80
N ALA A 573 -18.44 6.20 10.80
CA ALA A 573 -19.59 5.31 10.92
C ALA A 573 -19.31 4.22 11.97
N PHE A 574 -18.06 3.74 12.10
CA PHE A 574 -17.62 2.82 13.16
C PHE A 574 -17.88 3.41 14.54
N VAL A 575 -17.49 4.67 14.76
CA VAL A 575 -17.76 5.38 16.03
C VAL A 575 -19.24 5.53 16.31
N GLN A 576 -20.04 5.88 15.31
CA GLN A 576 -21.50 5.97 15.46
C GLN A 576 -22.09 4.63 15.91
N GLY A 577 -21.72 3.53 15.24
CA GLY A 577 -22.17 2.20 15.64
C GLY A 577 -21.75 1.87 17.07
N TRP A 578 -20.48 2.10 17.43
CA TRP A 578 -19.98 1.84 18.78
C TRP A 578 -20.74 2.61 19.85
N ARG A 579 -21.02 3.89 19.62
CA ARG A 579 -21.84 4.70 20.54
C ARG A 579 -23.23 4.10 20.72
N MET A 580 -23.88 3.70 19.63
CA MET A 580 -25.23 3.13 19.68
C MET A 580 -25.26 1.74 20.32
N GLU A 581 -24.21 0.93 20.18
CA GLU A 581 -24.08 -0.35 20.88
C GLU A 581 -23.95 -0.18 22.40
N ILE A 582 -23.10 0.75 22.83
CA ILE A 582 -22.96 1.05 24.26
C ILE A 582 -24.29 1.56 24.81
N VAL A 583 -24.98 2.47 24.10
CA VAL A 583 -26.32 2.94 24.49
C VAL A 583 -27.31 1.78 24.56
N ARG A 584 -27.36 0.90 23.55
CA ARG A 584 -28.24 -0.27 23.52
C ARG A 584 -27.99 -1.21 24.70
N ARG A 585 -26.71 -1.47 25.04
CA ARG A 585 -26.35 -2.32 26.17
C ARG A 585 -26.69 -1.69 27.50
N LEU A 586 -26.43 -0.38 27.67
CA LEU A 586 -26.83 0.34 28.87
C LEU A 586 -28.36 0.32 29.07
N LEU A 587 -29.15 0.41 27.99
CA LEU A 587 -30.61 0.31 28.06
C LEU A 587 -31.12 -1.11 28.37
N ALA A 588 -30.35 -2.15 28.03
CA ALA A 588 -30.70 -3.55 28.28
C ALA A 588 -30.03 -4.13 29.54
N ALA A 589 -29.24 -3.32 30.25
CA ALA A 589 -28.51 -3.75 31.42
C ALA A 589 -29.44 -3.92 32.62
N ASP A 590 -29.10 -4.85 33.52
CA ASP A 590 -29.77 -4.88 34.82
C ASP A 590 -29.46 -3.61 35.62
N TYR A 591 -30.43 -3.15 36.42
CA TYR A 591 -30.29 -1.90 37.16
C TYR A 591 -29.13 -1.93 38.17
N ARG A 592 -28.87 -3.09 38.80
CA ARG A 592 -27.77 -3.28 39.77
C ARG A 592 -26.40 -3.06 39.12
N SER A 593 -26.18 -3.55 37.90
CA SER A 593 -24.91 -3.31 37.20
C SER A 593 -24.76 -1.84 36.80
N LEU A 594 -25.83 -1.16 36.38
CA LEU A 594 -25.78 0.27 36.04
C LEU A 594 -25.41 1.15 37.24
N GLU A 595 -25.94 0.84 38.42
CA GLU A 595 -25.67 1.58 39.66
C GLU A 595 -24.18 1.53 40.07
N GLN A 596 -23.46 0.46 39.69
CA GLN A 596 -22.04 0.28 40.01
C GLN A 596 -21.09 0.95 39.00
N LEU A 597 -21.59 1.44 37.86
CA LEU A 597 -20.75 2.07 36.84
C LEU A 597 -20.45 3.52 37.20
N SER A 598 -19.17 3.92 37.09
CA SER A 598 -18.78 5.34 37.16
C SER A 598 -19.44 6.12 36.02
N PRO A 599 -20.20 7.19 36.28
CA PRO A 599 -20.83 7.94 35.20
C PRO A 599 -19.83 8.76 34.39
N GLY A 600 -18.70 9.18 34.98
CA GLY A 600 -17.57 9.75 34.24
C GLY A 600 -16.95 8.76 33.25
N LYS A 601 -16.95 7.46 33.57
CA LYS A 601 -16.55 6.41 32.62
C LYS A 601 -17.56 6.26 31.47
N ILE A 602 -18.86 6.32 31.74
CA ILE A 602 -19.90 6.29 30.70
C ILE A 602 -19.72 7.48 29.74
N GLN A 603 -19.55 8.69 30.29
CA GLN A 603 -19.40 9.92 29.52
C GLN A 603 -18.13 9.90 28.64
N SER A 604 -16.99 9.46 29.19
CA SER A 604 -15.73 9.38 28.42
C SER A 604 -15.80 8.34 27.31
N VAL A 605 -16.35 7.15 27.56
CA VAL A 605 -16.46 6.08 26.55
C VAL A 605 -17.38 6.47 25.40
N VAL A 606 -18.57 7.00 25.69
CA VAL A 606 -19.54 7.43 24.65
C VAL A 606 -19.07 8.70 23.94
N GLY A 607 -18.38 9.59 24.65
CA GLY A 607 -17.91 10.88 24.13
C GLY A 607 -16.51 10.81 23.51
N GLU A 608 -15.50 11.12 24.31
CA GLU A 608 -14.12 11.38 23.85
C GLU A 608 -13.37 10.13 23.39
N ASP A 609 -13.41 9.01 24.13
CA ASP A 609 -12.68 7.77 23.80
C ASP A 609 -13.07 7.28 22.41
N SER A 610 -14.37 7.26 22.12
CA SER A 610 -14.89 6.87 20.81
C SER A 610 -14.45 7.81 19.70
N GLN A 611 -14.38 9.13 19.95
CA GLN A 611 -13.90 10.09 18.95
C GLN A 611 -12.40 9.97 18.68
N GLU A 612 -11.59 9.75 19.72
CA GLU A 612 -10.15 9.50 19.58
C GLU A 612 -9.90 8.21 18.79
N LEU A 613 -10.68 7.16 19.02
CA LEU A 613 -10.60 5.91 18.27
C LEU A 613 -10.76 6.12 16.75
N ALA A 614 -11.71 6.97 16.32
CA ALA A 614 -11.83 7.33 14.90
C ALA A 614 -10.57 7.99 14.35
N LYS A 615 -10.00 8.96 15.07
CA LYS A 615 -8.79 9.68 14.63
C LYS A 615 -7.62 8.73 14.41
N SER A 616 -7.44 7.76 15.31
CA SER A 616 -6.36 6.78 15.18
C SER A 616 -6.54 5.85 13.97
N VAL A 617 -7.78 5.52 13.61
CA VAL A 617 -8.07 4.75 12.38
C VAL A 617 -7.70 5.53 11.11
N LEU A 618 -7.86 6.86 11.10
CA LEU A 618 -7.47 7.69 9.95
C LEU A 618 -5.97 7.71 9.71
N ALA A 619 -5.18 7.44 10.74
CA ALA A 619 -3.72 7.46 10.68
C ALA A 619 -3.14 6.24 9.92
N PHE A 620 -3.93 5.19 9.67
CA PHE A 620 -3.46 3.98 8.97
C PHE A 620 -3.07 4.23 7.51
N VAL A 621 -3.90 4.93 6.74
CA VAL A 621 -3.64 5.17 5.32
C VAL A 621 -2.31 5.91 5.09
N PRO A 622 -2.05 7.07 5.72
CA PRO A 622 -0.76 7.74 5.55
C PRO A 622 0.40 6.89 6.09
N PHE A 623 0.24 6.20 7.23
CA PHE A 623 1.27 5.30 7.76
C PHE A 623 1.70 4.23 6.75
N PHE A 624 0.76 3.46 6.21
CA PHE A 624 1.06 2.38 5.26
C PHE A 624 1.50 2.90 3.90
N THR A 625 0.95 4.02 3.42
CA THR A 625 1.40 4.64 2.17
C THR A 625 2.88 5.00 2.25
N ASN A 626 3.28 5.68 3.34
CA ASN A 626 4.66 6.09 3.54
C ASN A 626 5.58 4.89 3.82
N LEU A 627 5.14 3.90 4.60
CA LEU A 627 5.89 2.67 4.84
C LEU A 627 6.18 1.92 3.53
N LEU A 628 5.18 1.80 2.66
CA LEU A 628 5.35 1.18 1.35
C LEU A 628 6.28 1.98 0.45
N THR A 629 6.17 3.32 0.43
CA THR A 629 7.13 4.17 -0.29
C THR A 629 8.56 3.91 0.18
N ILE A 630 8.80 3.84 1.50
CA ILE A 630 10.12 3.54 2.08
C ILE A 630 10.61 2.16 1.60
N ILE A 631 9.77 1.12 1.70
CA ILE A 631 10.11 -0.24 1.27
C ILE A 631 10.48 -0.27 -0.21
N PHE A 632 9.70 0.36 -1.09
CA PHE A 632 9.97 0.35 -2.53
C PHE A 632 11.25 1.11 -2.90
N LEU A 633 11.56 2.22 -2.21
CA LEU A 633 12.79 2.96 -2.47
C LEU A 633 14.04 2.19 -2.00
N PHE A 634 13.99 1.55 -0.84
CA PHE A 634 15.08 0.67 -0.42
C PHE A 634 15.21 -0.57 -1.31
N ALA A 635 14.09 -1.16 -1.77
CA ALA A 635 14.12 -2.25 -2.74
C ALA A 635 14.75 -1.82 -4.07
N TYR A 636 14.41 -0.63 -4.57
CA TYR A 636 15.02 -0.07 -5.78
C TYR A 636 16.55 0.10 -5.62
N LEU A 637 17.00 0.74 -4.54
CA LEU A 637 18.43 0.92 -4.25
C LEU A 637 19.18 -0.41 -4.13
N MET A 638 18.54 -1.41 -3.53
CA MET A 638 19.13 -2.74 -3.34
C MET A 638 19.25 -3.54 -4.65
N ILE A 639 18.23 -3.48 -5.51
CA ILE A 639 18.15 -4.29 -6.75
C ILE A 639 18.95 -3.63 -7.89
N PHE A 640 18.84 -2.32 -8.07
CA PHE A 640 19.34 -1.63 -9.27
C PHE A 640 20.61 -0.81 -9.05
N LYS A 641 21.05 -0.61 -7.79
CA LYS A 641 22.24 0.19 -7.48
C LYS A 641 23.30 -0.63 -6.75
N SER A 642 23.34 -0.57 -5.42
CA SER A 642 24.33 -1.32 -4.63
C SER A 642 23.65 -2.06 -3.48
N LEU A 643 23.75 -3.39 -3.51
CA LEU A 643 23.29 -4.26 -2.43
C LEU A 643 23.99 -3.91 -1.10
N VAL A 644 25.31 -3.72 -1.14
CA VAL A 644 26.13 -3.48 0.06
C VAL A 644 25.81 -2.12 0.69
N ALA A 645 25.81 -1.04 -0.10
CA ALA A 645 25.50 0.30 0.41
C ALA A 645 24.11 0.37 1.03
N THR A 646 23.13 -0.27 0.38
CA THR A 646 21.75 -0.31 0.86
C THR A 646 21.60 -1.16 2.12
N ALA A 647 22.33 -2.27 2.23
CA ALA A 647 22.35 -3.10 3.43
C ALA A 647 22.91 -2.35 4.65
N VAL A 648 23.98 -1.56 4.47
CA VAL A 648 24.53 -0.71 5.53
C VAL A 648 23.52 0.35 5.98
N LEU A 649 22.82 1.00 5.04
CA LEU A 649 21.75 1.96 5.37
C LEU A 649 20.61 1.30 6.16
N LEU A 650 20.15 0.12 5.75
CA LEU A 650 19.13 -0.65 6.46
C LEU A 650 19.58 -1.05 7.87
N ALA A 651 20.85 -1.45 8.04
CA ALA A 651 21.41 -1.77 9.35
C ALA A 651 21.36 -0.57 10.30
N CYS A 652 21.57 0.65 9.79
CA CYS A 652 21.45 1.88 10.56
C CYS A 652 20.00 2.23 10.94
N VAL A 653 18.99 1.70 10.26
CA VAL A 653 17.58 1.90 10.63
C VAL A 653 17.17 1.01 11.81
N VAL A 654 17.83 -0.13 12.03
CA VAL A 654 17.49 -1.09 13.10
C VAL A 654 17.52 -0.47 14.52
N PRO A 655 18.57 0.29 14.93
CA PRO A 655 18.57 0.99 16.21
C PRO A 655 17.38 1.93 16.39
N MET A 656 16.92 2.57 15.31
CA MET A 656 15.76 3.46 15.33
C MET A 656 14.47 2.67 15.62
N ILE A 657 14.28 1.51 14.99
CA ILE A 657 13.14 0.61 15.23
C ILE A 657 13.15 0.14 16.69
N ILE A 658 14.30 -0.26 17.22
CA ILE A 658 14.47 -0.69 18.61
C ILE A 658 14.10 0.44 19.58
N LEU A 659 14.59 1.66 19.34
CA LEU A 659 14.27 2.83 20.16
C LEU A 659 12.76 3.10 20.18
N TYR A 660 12.10 3.07 19.02
CA TYR A 660 10.66 3.28 18.91
C TYR A 660 9.85 2.18 19.61
N HIS A 661 10.32 0.93 19.55
CA HIS A 661 9.71 -0.18 20.26
C HIS A 661 9.75 0.03 21.78
N PHE A 662 10.94 0.35 22.32
CA PHE A 662 11.11 0.63 23.75
C PHE A 662 10.25 1.81 24.24
N VAL A 663 10.18 2.89 23.45
CA VAL A 663 9.29 4.03 23.75
C VAL A 663 7.83 3.61 23.71
N SER A 664 7.43 2.80 22.73
CA SER A 664 6.05 2.33 22.59
C SER A 664 5.63 1.45 23.76
N GLU A 665 6.47 0.51 24.20
CA GLU A 665 6.18 -0.33 25.38
C GLU A 665 6.01 0.51 26.64
N ARG A 666 6.90 1.47 26.88
CA ARG A 666 6.80 2.38 28.03
C ARG A 666 5.54 3.23 27.97
N ALA A 667 5.16 3.68 26.78
CA ALA A 667 3.95 4.46 26.55
C ALA A 667 2.67 3.64 26.80
N ASP A 668 2.68 2.35 26.45
CA ASP A 668 1.56 1.42 26.65
C ASP A 668 1.23 1.19 28.14
N HIS A 669 2.21 1.38 29.03
CA HIS A 669 2.00 1.36 30.49
C HIS A 669 1.46 2.68 31.06
N ILE A 670 1.77 3.82 30.45
CA ILE A 670 1.37 5.15 30.94
C ILE A 670 -0.03 5.52 30.46
N MET A 671 -0.39 5.17 29.23
CA MET A 671 -1.67 5.56 28.62
C MET A 671 -2.90 5.10 29.43
N PRO A 672 -2.99 3.87 29.96
CA PRO A 672 -4.11 3.46 30.81
C PRO A 672 -4.32 4.35 32.03
N GLN A 673 -3.23 4.80 32.67
CA GLN A 673 -3.30 5.73 33.82
C GLN A 673 -3.84 7.09 33.41
N ALA A 674 -3.47 7.59 32.21
CA ALA A 674 -4.03 8.81 31.66
C ALA A 674 -5.54 8.68 31.39
N LEU A 675 -5.99 7.56 30.82
CA LEU A 675 -7.43 7.29 30.57
C LEU A 675 -8.23 7.17 31.88
N GLN A 676 -7.64 6.61 32.93
CA GLN A 676 -8.27 6.52 34.25
C GLN A 676 -8.39 7.89 34.91
N SER A 677 -7.32 8.69 34.98
CA SER A 677 -7.38 10.06 35.53
C SER A 677 -8.32 10.97 34.73
N ARG A 678 -8.49 10.73 33.42
CA ARG A 678 -9.53 11.41 32.64
C ARG A 678 -10.94 11.04 33.11
N SER A 679 -11.19 9.76 33.38
CA SER A 679 -12.50 9.29 33.87
C SER A 679 -12.80 9.88 35.26
N GLU A 680 -11.81 9.88 36.16
CA GLU A 680 -11.89 10.50 37.51
C GLU A 680 -12.17 12.02 37.43
N PHE A 681 -11.59 12.71 36.44
CA PHE A 681 -11.90 14.12 36.21
C PHE A 681 -13.35 14.32 35.75
N MET A 682 -13.89 13.42 34.91
CA MET A 682 -15.29 13.47 34.49
C MET A 682 -16.25 13.17 35.66
N ASP A 683 -15.88 12.27 36.58
CA ASP A 683 -16.62 12.08 37.83
C ASP A 683 -16.64 13.38 38.67
N THR A 684 -15.49 14.07 38.77
CA THR A 684 -15.41 15.38 39.45
C THR A 684 -16.30 16.45 38.78
N VAL A 685 -16.41 16.44 37.45
CA VAL A 685 -17.31 17.34 36.71
C VAL A 685 -18.77 17.02 37.01
N GLU A 686 -19.12 15.75 37.16
CA GLU A 686 -20.47 15.35 37.56
C GLU A 686 -20.80 15.78 38.99
N ASP A 687 -19.86 15.65 39.93
CA ASP A 687 -19.99 16.17 41.30
C ASP A 687 -20.23 17.68 41.30
N LEU A 688 -19.57 18.42 40.40
CA LEU A 688 -19.84 19.84 40.20
C LEU A 688 -21.27 20.07 39.71
N GLN A 689 -21.74 19.31 38.72
CA GLN A 689 -23.07 19.49 38.12
C GLN A 689 -24.21 19.15 39.11
N LYS A 690 -24.11 18.01 39.81
CA LYS A 690 -25.12 17.55 40.76
C LYS A 690 -25.02 18.26 42.12
N GLY A 691 -23.79 18.50 42.59
CA GLY A 691 -23.48 19.04 43.92
C GLY A 691 -23.34 20.57 43.99
N TYR A 692 -23.56 21.29 42.89
CA TYR A 692 -23.27 22.73 42.78
C TYR A 692 -23.80 23.60 43.94
N LYS A 693 -24.97 23.28 44.50
CA LYS A 693 -25.56 24.00 45.64
C LYS A 693 -24.70 23.86 46.91
N GLY A 694 -24.20 22.67 47.21
CA GLY A 694 -23.34 22.40 48.37
C GLY A 694 -21.95 23.01 48.23
N LEU A 695 -21.48 23.16 46.99
CA LEU A 695 -20.18 23.74 46.66
C LEU A 695 -20.16 25.28 46.73
N ARG A 696 -21.28 25.95 47.02
CA ARG A 696 -21.35 27.43 47.08
C ARG A 696 -20.56 28.04 48.24
N ARG A 697 -20.33 27.31 49.34
CA ARG A 697 -19.55 27.80 50.47
C ARG A 697 -18.09 27.97 50.06
N ASP A 698 -17.50 29.13 50.34
CA ASP A 698 -16.14 29.46 49.88
C ASP A 698 -15.07 28.43 50.25
N VAL A 699 -15.11 27.91 51.49
CA VAL A 699 -14.16 26.88 51.95
C VAL A 699 -14.30 25.59 51.13
N VAL A 700 -15.54 25.13 50.92
CA VAL A 700 -15.84 23.92 50.14
C VAL A 700 -15.49 24.12 48.67
N ARG A 701 -15.85 25.28 48.10
CA ARG A 701 -15.52 25.66 46.72
C ARG A 701 -14.02 25.61 46.47
N ARG A 702 -13.22 26.16 47.40
CA ARG A 702 -11.75 26.14 47.32
C ARG A 702 -11.21 24.73 47.42
N ALA A 703 -11.67 23.92 48.37
CA ALA A 703 -11.24 22.53 48.55
C ALA A 703 -11.60 21.66 47.32
N PHE A 704 -12.82 21.81 46.81
CA PHE A 704 -13.27 21.15 45.58
C PHE A 704 -12.42 21.55 44.38
N TYR A 705 -12.17 22.85 44.20
CA TYR A 705 -11.32 23.34 43.12
C TYR A 705 -9.89 22.81 43.23
N GLN A 706 -9.32 22.74 44.44
CA GLN A 706 -7.99 22.14 44.67
C GLN A 706 -7.98 20.66 44.32
N HIS A 707 -9.04 19.91 44.66
CA HIS A 707 -9.17 18.51 44.27
C HIS A 707 -9.26 18.39 42.74
N ALA A 708 -10.17 19.12 42.08
CA ALA A 708 -10.32 19.12 40.63
C ALA A 708 -9.02 19.49 39.89
N LEU A 709 -8.28 20.48 40.42
CA LEU A 709 -6.95 20.83 39.94
C LEU A 709 -5.97 19.67 40.10
N ALA A 710 -5.96 18.97 41.24
CA ALA A 710 -5.07 17.84 41.47
C ALA A 710 -5.37 16.64 40.54
N VAL A 711 -6.65 16.34 40.26
CA VAL A 711 -7.03 15.31 39.27
C VAL A 711 -6.58 15.74 37.86
N SER A 712 -6.88 16.98 37.47
CA SER A 712 -6.50 17.54 36.18
C SER A 712 -4.98 17.58 35.97
N GLU A 713 -4.22 17.93 37.01
CA GLU A 713 -2.76 17.96 36.98
C GLU A 713 -2.17 16.55 36.81
N ARG A 714 -2.72 15.54 37.48
CA ARG A 714 -2.33 14.12 37.28
C ARG A 714 -2.56 13.70 35.83
N PHE A 715 -3.74 13.98 35.27
CA PHE A 715 -4.04 13.70 33.86
C PHE A 715 -3.05 14.40 32.93
N LYS A 716 -2.80 15.70 33.14
CA LYS A 716 -1.81 16.49 32.38
C LYS A 716 -0.41 15.89 32.46
N GLN A 717 0.04 15.48 33.64
CA GLN A 717 1.38 14.90 33.83
C GLN A 717 1.55 13.56 33.11
N PHE A 718 0.58 12.64 33.23
CA PHE A 718 0.63 11.38 32.49
C PHE A 718 0.61 11.63 30.98
N ARG A 719 -0.20 12.59 30.53
CA ARG A 719 -0.30 12.96 29.11
C ARG A 719 1.01 13.54 28.57
N ILE A 720 1.60 14.50 29.27
CA ILE A 720 2.89 15.08 28.89
C ILE A 720 3.98 14.01 28.84
N ARG A 721 4.05 13.12 29.83
CA ARG A 721 5.05 12.04 29.87
C ARG A 721 4.90 11.07 28.71
N TYR A 722 3.66 10.77 28.31
CA TYR A 722 3.37 9.96 27.12
C TYR A 722 3.87 10.64 25.84
N ASP A 723 3.48 11.90 25.62
CA ASP A 723 3.83 12.63 24.39
C ASP A 723 5.35 12.93 24.30
N GLN A 724 6.01 13.21 25.43
CA GLN A 724 7.46 13.45 25.49
C GLN A 724 8.30 12.24 25.07
N GLY A 725 7.87 11.02 25.40
CA GLY A 725 8.59 9.80 25.02
C GLY A 725 8.73 9.68 23.50
N PHE A 726 7.62 9.88 22.78
CA PHE A 726 7.61 9.84 21.32
C PHE A 726 8.32 11.03 20.68
N LEU A 727 8.21 12.23 21.27
CA LEU A 727 8.93 13.41 20.78
C LEU A 727 10.46 13.18 20.80
N GLY A 728 10.98 12.57 21.87
CA GLY A 728 12.39 12.20 21.96
C GLY A 728 12.82 11.20 20.88
N ALA A 729 12.04 10.13 20.68
CA ALA A 729 12.32 9.14 19.63
C ALA A 729 12.26 9.74 18.22
N PHE A 730 11.35 10.69 17.98
CA PHE A 730 11.24 11.43 16.73
C PHE A 730 12.52 12.19 16.40
N PHE A 731 13.01 13.04 17.32
CA PHE A 731 14.23 13.81 17.10
C PHE A 731 15.46 12.93 16.90
N VAL A 732 15.57 11.81 17.62
CA VAL A 732 16.68 10.87 17.43
C VAL A 732 16.65 10.26 16.04
N GLY A 733 15.47 9.84 15.55
CA GLY A 733 15.36 9.26 14.21
C GLY A 733 15.59 10.26 13.07
N GLU A 734 15.10 11.49 13.20
CA GLU A 734 15.37 12.57 12.22
C GLU A 734 16.87 12.94 12.19
N SER A 735 17.49 13.02 13.37
CA SER A 735 18.94 13.26 13.50
C SER A 735 19.75 12.14 12.88
N LEU A 736 19.33 10.88 13.06
CA LEU A 736 19.98 9.71 12.48
C LEU A 736 19.95 9.75 10.95
N LEU A 737 18.83 10.16 10.34
CA LEU A 737 18.74 10.32 8.89
C LEU A 737 19.72 11.38 8.37
N THR A 738 19.89 12.49 9.12
CA THR A 738 20.88 13.53 8.79
C THR A 738 22.31 12.99 8.88
N VAL A 739 22.61 12.17 9.88
CA VAL A 739 23.92 11.49 10.00
C VAL A 739 24.14 10.53 8.83
N LEU A 740 23.10 9.80 8.40
CA LEU A 740 23.20 8.91 7.23
C LEU A 740 23.45 9.68 5.93
N LEU A 741 22.83 10.85 5.77
CA LEU A 741 23.10 11.73 4.63
C LEU A 741 24.59 12.10 4.55
N VAL A 742 25.17 12.50 5.69
CA VAL A 742 26.62 12.82 5.78
C VAL A 742 27.48 11.58 5.51
N ALA A 743 27.08 10.41 6.03
CA ALA A 743 27.81 9.15 5.81
C ALA A 743 27.81 8.73 4.33
N VAL A 744 26.67 8.85 3.62
CA VAL A 744 26.60 8.55 2.19
C VAL A 744 27.45 9.53 1.38
N ALA A 745 27.45 10.81 1.74
CA ALA A 745 28.22 11.82 1.01
C ALA A 745 29.74 11.69 1.23
N LEU A 746 30.19 11.40 2.46
CA LEU A 746 31.59 11.54 2.85
C LEU A 746 32.29 10.22 3.21
N VAL A 747 31.56 9.17 3.57
CA VAL A 747 32.15 7.93 4.11
C VAL A 747 32.02 6.77 3.13
N PHE A 748 30.85 6.62 2.49
CA PHE A 748 30.58 5.52 1.56
C PHE A 748 31.54 5.46 0.35
N PRO A 749 31.96 6.59 -0.27
CA PRO A 749 32.94 6.57 -1.35
C PRO A 749 34.30 5.98 -0.95
N PHE A 750 34.66 6.01 0.33
CA PHE A 750 35.92 5.44 0.83
C PHE A 750 35.79 3.99 1.28
N LEU A 751 34.61 3.57 1.76
CA LEU A 751 34.40 2.23 2.33
C LEU A 751 33.89 1.20 1.33
N ILE A 752 33.16 1.62 0.29
CA ILE A 752 32.45 0.72 -0.62
C ILE A 752 33.10 0.78 -2.00
N ALA A 753 33.73 -0.31 -2.41
CA ALA A 753 34.33 -0.43 -3.74
C ALA A 753 33.26 -0.26 -4.83
N GLY A 754 33.53 0.62 -5.81
CA GLY A 754 32.60 0.91 -6.91
C GLY A 754 31.49 1.91 -6.57
N PHE A 755 31.49 2.53 -5.39
CA PHE A 755 30.54 3.61 -5.05
C PHE A 755 31.09 4.95 -5.54
N ASP A 756 30.72 5.33 -6.77
CA ASP A 756 31.17 6.54 -7.43
C ASP A 756 30.31 7.78 -7.08
N GLY A 757 30.72 8.96 -7.57
CA GLY A 757 30.00 10.22 -7.32
C GLY A 757 28.61 10.28 -7.95
N ALA A 758 28.32 9.45 -8.96
CA ALA A 758 26.99 9.33 -9.55
C ALA A 758 26.06 8.56 -8.62
N ALA A 759 26.50 7.39 -8.12
CA ALA A 759 25.76 6.61 -7.13
C ALA A 759 25.50 7.44 -5.86
N ALA A 760 26.49 8.17 -5.34
CA ALA A 760 26.31 9.01 -4.16
C ALA A 760 25.17 10.03 -4.34
N ARG A 761 25.08 10.68 -5.50
CA ARG A 761 24.03 11.67 -5.81
C ARG A 761 22.63 11.09 -5.75
N GLU A 762 22.42 9.93 -6.36
CA GLU A 762 21.12 9.26 -6.37
C GLU A 762 20.68 8.84 -4.96
N TYR A 763 21.60 8.26 -4.18
CA TYR A 763 21.33 7.88 -2.80
C TYR A 763 20.99 9.12 -1.94
N LEU A 764 21.70 10.23 -2.13
CA LEU A 764 21.42 11.48 -1.41
C LEU A 764 20.03 12.03 -1.75
N ILE A 765 19.63 12.04 -3.03
CA ILE A 765 18.29 12.48 -3.45
C ILE A 765 17.21 11.60 -2.81
N ILE A 766 17.39 10.28 -2.80
CA ILE A 766 16.43 9.35 -2.19
C ILE A 766 16.37 9.53 -0.67
N LEU A 767 17.50 9.71 0.02
CA LEU A 767 17.54 9.95 1.46
C LEU A 767 16.88 11.29 1.85
N LEU A 768 17.09 12.36 1.08
CA LEU A 768 16.40 13.63 1.28
C LEU A 768 14.89 13.50 1.08
N TYR A 769 14.47 12.74 0.06
CA TYR A 769 13.05 12.47 -0.17
C TYR A 769 12.44 11.64 0.96
N LEU A 770 13.18 10.68 1.53
CA LEU A 770 12.73 9.81 2.61
C LEU A 770 12.39 10.56 3.92
N ILE A 771 12.84 11.81 4.12
CA ILE A 771 12.47 12.63 5.28
C ILE A 771 10.94 12.71 5.43
N GLY A 772 10.23 12.99 4.34
CA GLY A 772 8.76 13.11 4.34
C GLY A 772 8.04 11.80 4.71
N PRO A 773 8.27 10.71 3.97
CA PRO A 773 7.72 9.39 4.30
C PRO A 773 8.10 8.91 5.71
N LEU A 774 9.34 9.13 6.15
CA LEU A 774 9.79 8.75 7.50
C LEU A 774 8.94 9.47 8.56
N ASN A 775 8.77 10.78 8.44
CA ASN A 775 7.92 11.56 9.33
C ASN A 775 6.46 11.10 9.27
N GLY A 776 5.98 10.74 8.08
CA GLY A 776 4.65 10.20 7.86
C GLY A 776 4.42 8.79 8.40
N VAL A 777 5.47 8.02 8.68
CA VAL A 777 5.41 6.75 9.43
C VAL A 777 5.49 7.01 10.93
N MET A 778 6.40 7.89 11.36
CA MET A 778 6.65 8.16 12.77
C MET A 778 5.51 8.90 13.47
N SER A 779 4.97 9.95 12.85
CA SER A 779 3.95 10.82 13.45
C SER A 779 2.65 10.08 13.82
N PRO A 780 2.17 9.08 13.04
CA PRO A 780 1.04 8.23 13.41
C PRO A 780 1.28 7.22 14.55
N VAL A 781 2.51 6.84 14.85
CA VAL A 781 2.80 5.76 15.83
C VAL A 781 2.14 6.00 17.20
N PRO A 782 2.20 7.20 17.82
CA PRO A 782 1.53 7.46 19.09
C PRO A 782 0.01 7.31 19.01
N GLU A 783 -0.60 7.56 17.86
CA GLU A 783 -2.04 7.35 17.68
C GLU A 783 -2.38 5.86 17.57
N LEU A 784 -1.51 5.07 16.93
CA LEU A 784 -1.67 3.61 16.82
C LEU A 784 -1.52 2.90 18.18
N VAL A 785 -0.54 3.32 19.00
CA VAL A 785 -0.37 2.81 20.38
C VAL A 785 -1.59 3.18 21.24
N ARG A 786 -2.07 4.43 21.14
CA ARG A 786 -3.28 4.87 21.85
C ARG A 786 -4.52 4.06 21.46
N LEU A 787 -4.69 3.75 20.17
CA LEU A 787 -5.81 2.92 19.69
C LEU A 787 -5.87 1.58 20.41
N GLN A 788 -4.73 0.94 20.69
CA GLN A 788 -4.71 -0.32 21.43
C GLN A 788 -5.24 -0.15 22.86
N SER A 789 -4.80 0.90 23.56
CA SER A 789 -5.25 1.23 24.91
C SER A 789 -6.73 1.63 24.97
N LEU A 790 -7.20 2.47 24.05
CA LEU A 790 -8.62 2.84 23.92
C LEU A 790 -9.49 1.62 23.65
N ARG A 791 -9.09 0.75 22.72
CA ARG A 791 -9.80 -0.49 22.42
C ARG A 791 -9.89 -1.39 23.66
N ARG A 792 -8.79 -1.59 24.40
CA ARG A 792 -8.80 -2.37 25.66
C ARG A 792 -9.76 -1.77 26.68
N SER A 793 -9.70 -0.45 26.90
CA SER A 793 -10.59 0.29 27.81
C SER A 793 -12.07 0.14 27.43
N MET A 794 -12.42 0.34 26.16
CA MET A 794 -13.79 0.26 25.67
C MET A 794 -14.34 -1.17 25.69
N VAL A 795 -13.52 -2.17 25.36
CA VAL A 795 -13.92 -3.58 25.44
C VAL A 795 -14.13 -4.01 26.90
N ALA A 796 -13.24 -3.63 27.81
CA ALA A 796 -13.40 -3.90 29.24
C ALA A 796 -14.68 -3.25 29.78
N PHE A 797 -14.96 -2.01 29.41
CA PHE A 797 -16.21 -1.33 29.78
C PHE A 797 -17.46 -2.00 29.17
N ARG A 798 -17.39 -2.46 27.92
CA ARG A 798 -18.49 -3.23 27.31
C ARG A 798 -18.75 -4.54 28.04
N GLN A 799 -17.71 -5.18 28.57
CA GLN A 799 -17.80 -6.45 29.32
C GLN A 799 -18.31 -6.25 30.75
N SER A 800 -18.11 -5.07 31.36
CA SER A 800 -18.66 -4.78 32.69
C SER A 800 -20.17 -4.56 32.69
N ILE A 801 -20.79 -4.31 31.53
CA ILE A 801 -22.24 -4.16 31.40
C ILE A 801 -22.89 -5.55 31.34
N GLN A 802 -23.59 -5.93 32.41
CA GLN A 802 -24.33 -7.20 32.46
C GLN A 802 -25.74 -7.01 31.89
N PRO A 803 -26.21 -7.91 31.00
CA PRO A 803 -27.56 -7.82 30.48
C PRO A 803 -28.58 -8.24 31.54
N ALA A 804 -29.75 -7.59 31.55
CA ALA A 804 -30.87 -8.05 32.36
C ALA A 804 -31.30 -9.46 31.94
N ALA A 805 -31.65 -10.30 32.93
CA ALA A 805 -32.22 -11.62 32.70
C ALA A 805 -33.57 -11.47 31.99
N THR A 806 -33.58 -11.65 30.68
CA THR A 806 -34.79 -11.60 29.86
C THR A 806 -35.51 -12.94 29.95
N GLY A 807 -36.57 -13.00 30.75
CA GLY A 807 -37.54 -14.09 30.65
C GLY A 807 -38.20 -14.06 29.26
N GLN A 808 -38.59 -15.22 28.72
CA GLN A 808 -39.41 -15.28 27.51
C GLN A 808 -40.63 -14.37 27.66
N ALA A 809 -41.00 -13.67 26.58
CA ALA A 809 -42.19 -12.84 26.48
C ALA A 809 -43.45 -13.73 26.57
N ALA A 810 -43.75 -14.23 27.76
CA ALA A 810 -45.06 -14.78 28.05
C ALA A 810 -46.07 -13.63 27.98
N GLN A 811 -47.27 -13.90 27.46
CA GLN A 811 -48.37 -12.93 27.46
C GLN A 811 -48.60 -12.46 28.90
N LEU A 812 -48.22 -11.23 29.18
CA LEU A 812 -48.43 -10.61 30.49
C LEU A 812 -49.93 -10.41 30.70
N PRO A 813 -50.47 -10.74 31.88
CA PRO A 813 -51.89 -10.58 32.14
C PRO A 813 -52.25 -9.09 32.20
N SER A 814 -53.29 -8.69 31.47
CA SER A 814 -53.82 -7.31 31.50
C SER A 814 -54.54 -6.97 32.81
N VAL A 815 -54.87 -7.99 33.61
CA VAL A 815 -55.49 -7.85 34.93
C VAL A 815 -54.73 -8.75 35.89
N VAL A 816 -54.17 -8.17 36.94
CA VAL A 816 -53.51 -8.91 38.04
C VAL A 816 -54.45 -8.95 39.23
N ARG A 817 -54.77 -10.15 39.73
CA ARG A 817 -55.61 -10.34 40.94
C ARG A 817 -54.76 -10.38 42.20
N THR A 818 -53.63 -11.08 42.16
CA THR A 818 -52.72 -11.23 43.31
C THR A 818 -51.25 -11.12 42.90
N LEU A 819 -50.45 -10.43 43.72
CA LEU A 819 -48.99 -10.42 43.68
C LEU A 819 -48.46 -11.07 44.96
N GLU A 820 -47.61 -12.06 44.84
CA GLU A 820 -47.07 -12.85 45.96
C GLU A 820 -45.53 -12.86 45.92
N LEU A 821 -44.91 -12.51 47.04
CA LEU A 821 -43.49 -12.75 47.32
C LEU A 821 -43.41 -13.96 48.26
N SER A 822 -42.60 -14.95 47.91
CA SER A 822 -42.44 -16.17 48.71
C SER A 822 -40.98 -16.33 49.12
N ALA A 823 -40.72 -16.11 50.42
CA ALA A 823 -39.41 -16.20 51.07
C ALA A 823 -38.28 -15.45 50.33
N VAL A 824 -38.60 -14.28 49.78
CA VAL A 824 -37.67 -13.47 49.00
C VAL A 824 -36.52 -12.97 49.86
N ARG A 825 -35.28 -13.17 49.40
CA ARG A 825 -34.06 -12.62 50.01
C ARG A 825 -33.22 -11.89 48.96
N PHE A 826 -32.58 -10.81 49.37
CA PHE A 826 -31.66 -10.04 48.56
C PHE A 826 -30.57 -9.43 49.43
N HIS A 827 -29.31 -9.49 48.98
CA HIS A 827 -28.19 -8.84 49.67
C HIS A 827 -27.42 -7.92 48.73
N TYR A 828 -27.00 -6.78 49.27
CA TYR A 828 -26.00 -5.95 48.60
C TYR A 828 -24.63 -6.63 48.66
N PRO A 829 -23.72 -6.35 47.70
CA PRO A 829 -22.34 -6.82 47.78
C PRO A 829 -21.71 -6.36 49.09
N THR A 830 -20.90 -7.22 49.71
CA THR A 830 -20.16 -6.90 50.93
C THR A 830 -19.29 -5.68 50.69
N THR A 831 -19.41 -4.65 51.53
CA THR A 831 -18.50 -3.50 51.48
C THR A 831 -17.12 -3.90 52.00
N SER A 832 -16.11 -3.06 51.77
CA SER A 832 -14.73 -3.26 52.24
C SER A 832 -14.61 -3.46 53.76
N ASP A 833 -15.64 -3.08 54.53
CA ASP A 833 -15.71 -3.21 55.98
C ASP A 833 -16.38 -4.52 56.45
N GLY A 834 -16.78 -5.42 55.54
CA GLY A 834 -17.28 -6.76 55.86
C GLY A 834 -18.76 -6.86 56.24
N GLU A 835 -19.48 -5.75 56.33
CA GLU A 835 -20.93 -5.73 56.56
C GLU A 835 -21.71 -5.83 55.24
N SER A 836 -22.62 -6.79 55.11
CA SER A 836 -23.57 -6.88 54.00
C SER A 836 -24.99 -6.62 54.50
N PHE A 837 -25.58 -5.50 54.09
CA PHE A 837 -27.01 -5.27 54.30
C PHE A 837 -27.82 -6.10 53.30
N GLY A 838 -28.92 -6.68 53.78
CA GLY A 838 -29.85 -7.43 52.95
C GLY A 838 -31.25 -7.41 53.53
N ILE A 839 -32.22 -7.79 52.70
CA ILE A 839 -33.61 -7.97 53.11
C ILE A 839 -34.00 -9.43 52.96
N GLY A 840 -34.80 -9.93 53.90
CA GLY A 840 -35.44 -11.24 53.81
C GLY A 840 -35.15 -12.22 54.94
N PRO A 841 -35.90 -13.33 55.00
CA PRO A 841 -36.91 -13.75 54.02
C PRO A 841 -38.19 -12.89 54.13
N VAL A 842 -38.65 -12.33 53.02
CA VAL A 842 -39.90 -11.57 52.91
C VAL A 842 -40.96 -12.44 52.24
N SER A 843 -42.10 -12.64 52.90
CA SER A 843 -43.26 -13.29 52.30
C SER A 843 -44.47 -12.38 52.44
N LEU A 844 -45.09 -12.04 51.32
CA LEU A 844 -46.18 -11.06 51.24
C LEU A 844 -47.17 -11.52 50.18
N ARG A 845 -48.47 -11.34 50.44
CA ARG A 845 -49.53 -11.50 49.45
C ARG A 845 -50.35 -10.22 49.35
N ALA A 846 -50.39 -9.64 48.16
CA ALA A 846 -51.12 -8.43 47.86
C ALA A 846 -52.23 -8.70 46.84
N GLU A 847 -53.41 -8.13 47.07
CA GLU A 847 -54.62 -8.31 46.28
C GLU A 847 -55.05 -7.04 45.56
N ARG A 848 -55.70 -7.23 44.41
CA ARG A 848 -56.25 -6.18 43.54
C ARG A 848 -57.17 -5.20 44.28
N GLY A 849 -57.03 -3.91 44.00
CA GLY A 849 -57.88 -2.84 44.54
C GLY A 849 -57.54 -2.44 45.97
N LYS A 850 -56.46 -2.99 46.53
CA LYS A 850 -55.98 -2.68 47.89
C LYS A 850 -54.69 -1.86 47.86
N ALA A 851 -54.52 -1.04 48.89
CA ALA A 851 -53.33 -0.26 49.18
C ALA A 851 -52.59 -0.82 50.40
N TYR A 852 -51.29 -1.05 50.24
CA TYR A 852 -50.38 -1.61 51.24
C TYR A 852 -49.36 -0.55 51.62
N PHE A 853 -49.31 -0.17 52.89
CA PHE A 853 -48.37 0.86 53.35
C PHE A 853 -47.12 0.19 53.89
N LEU A 854 -45.97 0.52 53.31
CA LEU A 854 -44.66 0.09 53.77
C LEU A 854 -44.10 1.13 54.75
N THR A 855 -44.00 0.76 56.02
CA THR A 855 -43.55 1.61 57.13
C THR A 855 -42.32 1.02 57.80
N GLY A 856 -41.67 1.76 58.69
CA GLY A 856 -40.47 1.31 59.41
C GLY A 856 -39.36 2.36 59.40
N GLY A 857 -38.37 2.25 60.29
CA GLY A 857 -37.29 3.24 60.43
C GLY A 857 -36.44 3.44 59.16
N ASN A 858 -35.63 4.50 59.11
CA ASN A 858 -34.65 4.70 58.04
C ASN A 858 -33.64 3.54 58.04
N GLY A 859 -33.26 3.06 56.85
CA GLY A 859 -32.36 1.90 56.72
C GLY A 859 -32.99 0.54 57.04
N SER A 860 -34.31 0.45 57.27
CA SER A 860 -34.97 -0.83 57.56
C SER A 860 -35.15 -1.77 56.37
N GLY A 861 -34.92 -1.30 55.14
CA GLY A 861 -35.04 -2.08 53.90
C GLY A 861 -36.26 -1.75 53.01
N LYS A 862 -37.04 -0.70 53.34
CA LYS A 862 -38.24 -0.29 52.58
C LYS A 862 -37.95 -0.02 51.09
N SER A 863 -36.98 0.83 50.79
CA SER A 863 -36.64 1.19 49.40
C SER A 863 -36.06 -0.01 48.64
N THR A 864 -35.29 -0.88 49.29
CA THR A 864 -34.83 -2.15 48.68
C THR A 864 -36.00 -3.05 48.32
N LEU A 865 -37.00 -3.19 49.22
CA LEU A 865 -38.22 -3.93 48.93
C LEU A 865 -39.04 -3.26 47.81
N ALA A 866 -39.11 -1.93 47.78
CA ALA A 866 -39.75 -1.17 46.70
C ALA A 866 -39.07 -1.41 45.35
N MET A 867 -37.74 -1.50 45.30
CA MET A 867 -36.99 -1.84 44.08
C MET A 867 -37.23 -3.28 43.61
N ILE A 868 -37.42 -4.25 44.52
CA ILE A 868 -37.84 -5.62 44.16
C ILE A 868 -39.27 -5.61 43.61
N LEU A 869 -40.20 -4.90 44.26
CA LEU A 869 -41.59 -4.78 43.80
C LEU A 869 -41.70 -4.07 42.44
N ALA A 870 -40.80 -3.13 42.16
CA ALA A 870 -40.66 -2.47 40.86
C ALA A 870 -40.00 -3.35 39.79
N GLY A 871 -39.53 -4.55 40.14
CA GLY A 871 -38.81 -5.45 39.24
C GLY A 871 -37.39 -5.00 38.89
N LEU A 872 -36.84 -3.96 39.55
CA LEU A 872 -35.49 -3.46 39.30
C LEU A 872 -34.40 -4.35 39.92
N TYR A 873 -34.68 -4.97 41.07
CA TYR A 873 -33.83 -5.98 41.68
C TYR A 873 -34.43 -7.38 41.55
N ALA A 874 -33.59 -8.31 41.11
CA ALA A 874 -33.90 -9.73 41.14
C ALA A 874 -33.62 -10.32 42.53
N PRO A 875 -34.55 -11.09 43.11
CA PRO A 875 -34.28 -11.78 44.37
C PRO A 875 -33.18 -12.84 44.18
N GLU A 876 -32.28 -12.98 45.14
CA GLU A 876 -31.23 -14.00 45.13
C GLU A 876 -31.76 -15.37 45.58
N GLN A 877 -32.78 -15.37 46.45
CA GLN A 877 -33.52 -16.55 46.89
C GLN A 877 -35.01 -16.21 47.01
N GLY A 878 -35.87 -17.23 46.92
CA GLY A 878 -37.33 -17.08 46.93
C GLY A 878 -37.93 -16.92 45.53
N THR A 879 -39.25 -16.72 45.45
CA THR A 879 -39.96 -16.58 44.16
C THR A 879 -40.95 -15.42 44.18
N LEU A 880 -41.10 -14.77 43.02
CA LEU A 880 -42.14 -13.78 42.73
C LEU A 880 -43.26 -14.47 41.96
N LYS A 881 -44.50 -14.29 42.36
CA LYS A 881 -45.67 -14.88 41.70
C LYS A 881 -46.74 -13.84 41.40
N VAL A 882 -47.33 -13.90 40.22
CA VAL A 882 -48.49 -13.11 39.80
C VAL A 882 -49.61 -14.10 39.47
N ASP A 883 -50.77 -13.95 40.13
CA ASP A 883 -51.91 -14.86 40.00
C ASP A 883 -51.55 -16.35 40.19
N GLY A 884 -50.58 -16.62 41.08
CA GLY A 884 -50.05 -17.95 41.38
C GLY A 884 -48.96 -18.46 40.43
N ALA A 885 -48.75 -17.81 39.27
CA ALA A 885 -47.69 -18.14 38.32
C ALA A 885 -46.38 -17.44 38.68
N VAL A 886 -45.26 -18.18 38.65
CA VAL A 886 -43.93 -17.59 38.91
C VAL A 886 -43.56 -16.64 37.77
N VAL A 887 -43.16 -15.42 38.12
CA VAL A 887 -42.73 -14.39 37.17
C VAL A 887 -41.28 -13.97 37.42
N SER A 888 -40.60 -13.55 36.35
CA SER A 888 -39.28 -12.91 36.47
C SER A 888 -39.42 -11.46 36.92
N SER A 889 -38.32 -10.88 37.43
CA SER A 889 -38.28 -9.45 37.75
C SER A 889 -38.55 -8.55 36.55
N GLY A 890 -38.13 -8.95 35.33
CA GLY A 890 -38.44 -8.21 34.11
C GLY A 890 -39.94 -8.25 33.76
N GLN A 891 -40.61 -9.38 33.96
CA GLN A 891 -42.08 -9.46 33.81
C GLN A 891 -42.81 -8.61 34.85
N LEU A 892 -42.32 -8.58 36.09
CA LEU A 892 -42.86 -7.72 37.13
C LEU A 892 -42.64 -6.24 36.80
N GLN A 893 -41.49 -5.88 36.25
CA GLN A 893 -41.16 -4.51 35.82
C GLN A 893 -42.16 -3.99 34.77
N GLU A 894 -42.55 -4.81 33.80
CA GLU A 894 -43.57 -4.45 32.79
C GLU A 894 -44.99 -4.30 33.37
N LEU A 895 -45.28 -4.90 34.53
CA LEU A 895 -46.57 -4.80 35.22
C LEU A 895 -46.62 -3.68 36.26
N THR A 896 -45.48 -3.10 36.61
CA THR A 896 -45.33 -2.17 37.73
C THR A 896 -44.95 -0.78 37.26
N ARG A 897 -45.72 0.22 37.66
CA ARG A 897 -45.35 1.63 37.52
C ARG A 897 -44.90 2.19 38.85
N THR A 898 -43.72 2.82 38.87
CA THR A 898 -43.11 3.32 40.10
C THR A 898 -42.87 4.83 40.05
N ILE A 899 -43.10 5.52 41.16
CA ILE A 899 -42.60 6.87 41.41
C ILE A 899 -41.68 6.78 42.63
N PHE A 900 -40.36 6.81 42.37
CA PHE A 900 -39.35 6.79 43.42
C PHE A 900 -39.22 8.13 44.15
N SER A 901 -38.63 8.10 45.34
CA SER A 901 -38.40 9.31 46.15
C SER A 901 -37.53 10.33 45.42
N ASP A 902 -36.55 9.88 44.63
CA ASP A 902 -35.59 10.64 43.83
C ASP A 902 -36.01 10.79 42.35
N ASN A 903 -37.31 10.70 42.04
CA ASN A 903 -37.86 10.73 40.69
C ASN A 903 -37.27 11.81 39.76
N TRP A 904 -36.74 11.37 38.61
CA TRP A 904 -36.25 12.22 37.54
C TRP A 904 -37.24 12.30 36.37
N LEU A 905 -37.76 13.51 36.10
CA LEU A 905 -38.65 13.74 34.97
C LEU A 905 -37.84 13.90 33.67
N LEU A 906 -37.97 12.95 32.75
CA LEU A 906 -37.39 13.04 31.41
C LEU A 906 -37.97 14.23 30.64
N ARG A 907 -37.17 14.85 29.77
CA ARG A 907 -37.62 15.94 28.89
C ARG A 907 -38.72 15.52 27.91
N ARG A 908 -38.80 14.22 27.63
CA ARG A 908 -39.70 13.61 26.66
C ARG A 908 -40.29 12.33 27.24
N VAL A 909 -41.54 12.04 26.90
CA VAL A 909 -42.17 10.74 27.10
C VAL A 909 -41.82 9.82 25.93
N TYR A 910 -41.29 8.63 26.23
CA TYR A 910 -40.92 7.62 25.23
C TYR A 910 -41.90 6.45 25.16
N ASP A 911 -42.78 6.33 26.15
CA ASP A 911 -43.79 5.27 26.22
C ASP A 911 -44.93 5.54 25.22
N PRO A 912 -45.14 4.66 24.21
CA PRO A 912 -46.19 4.85 23.22
C PRO A 912 -47.60 4.91 23.82
N ALA A 913 -47.88 4.17 24.90
CA ALA A 913 -49.20 4.16 25.53
C ALA A 913 -49.50 5.52 26.19
N LEU A 914 -48.51 6.10 26.86
CA LEU A 914 -48.64 7.44 27.46
C LEU A 914 -48.72 8.54 26.40
N LEU A 915 -48.02 8.41 25.28
CA LEU A 915 -48.16 9.35 24.15
C LEU A 915 -49.57 9.34 23.55
N GLN A 916 -50.20 8.17 23.46
CA GLN A 916 -51.60 8.07 23.03
C GLN A 916 -52.56 8.69 24.07
N ALA A 917 -52.23 8.59 25.35
CA ALA A 917 -53.01 9.17 26.45
C ALA A 917 -52.72 10.66 26.72
N ARG A 918 -52.09 11.38 25.78
CA ARG A 918 -51.65 12.78 25.95
C ARG A 918 -52.73 13.72 26.48
N GLU A 919 -53.94 13.67 25.94
CA GLU A 919 -55.03 14.54 26.39
C GLU A 919 -55.45 14.24 27.83
N ALA A 920 -55.51 12.96 28.21
CA ALA A 920 -55.77 12.55 29.58
C ALA A 920 -54.64 13.00 30.51
N ILE A 921 -53.38 12.89 30.10
CA ILE A 921 -52.22 13.39 30.86
C ILE A 921 -52.31 14.90 31.05
N ASN A 922 -52.61 15.67 30.00
CA ASN A 922 -52.75 17.13 30.10
C ASN A 922 -53.94 17.54 30.97
N HIS A 923 -55.05 16.80 30.90
CA HIS A 923 -56.17 16.99 31.80
C HIS A 923 -55.79 16.69 33.27
N ASN A 924 -55.04 15.62 33.51
CA ASN A 924 -54.54 15.27 34.84
C ASN A 924 -53.53 16.32 35.35
N ILE A 925 -52.64 16.83 34.50
CA ILE A 925 -51.71 17.94 34.83
C ILE A 925 -52.52 19.17 35.26
N ALA A 926 -53.60 19.50 34.55
CA ALA A 926 -54.48 20.59 34.92
C ALA A 926 -55.18 20.35 36.27
N THR A 927 -55.71 19.15 36.48
CA THR A 927 -56.38 18.73 37.71
C THR A 927 -55.44 18.78 38.92
N LEU A 928 -54.17 18.45 38.73
CA LEU A 928 -53.12 18.52 39.76
C LEU A 928 -52.55 19.95 39.94
N GLY A 929 -53.14 20.95 39.29
CA GLY A 929 -52.81 22.37 39.45
C GLY A 929 -51.50 22.79 38.77
N LEU A 930 -51.20 22.21 37.59
CA LEU A 930 -49.94 22.44 36.86
C LEU A 930 -50.12 22.89 35.40
N ALA A 931 -51.35 23.19 34.96
CA ALA A 931 -51.64 23.61 33.59
C ALA A 931 -50.83 24.85 33.13
N ASP A 932 -50.55 25.78 34.05
CA ASP A 932 -49.76 26.99 33.80
C ASP A 932 -48.23 26.74 33.87
N LYS A 933 -47.79 25.55 34.31
CA LYS A 933 -46.38 25.22 34.51
C LYS A 933 -45.81 24.35 33.40
N THR A 934 -46.57 23.37 32.93
CA THR A 934 -46.12 22.44 31.89
C THR A 934 -47.29 21.77 31.19
N ALA A 935 -47.05 21.26 29.99
CA ALA A 935 -47.97 20.42 29.23
C ALA A 935 -47.17 19.46 28.34
N LEU A 936 -47.77 18.34 27.95
CA LEU A 936 -47.20 17.37 27.03
C LEU A 936 -47.58 17.70 25.58
N GLU A 937 -46.56 17.94 24.75
CA GLU A 937 -46.69 18.25 23.33
C GLU A 937 -46.90 16.99 22.48
N ALA A 938 -47.31 17.19 21.22
CA ALA A 938 -47.62 16.09 20.30
C ALA A 938 -46.40 15.25 19.94
N ASP A 939 -45.19 15.83 19.98
CA ASP A 939 -43.95 15.11 19.73
C ASP A 939 -43.47 14.34 20.98
N GLY A 940 -44.16 14.47 22.11
CA GLY A 940 -43.85 13.85 23.40
C GLY A 940 -42.97 14.68 24.32
N ALA A 941 -42.54 15.89 23.93
CA ALA A 941 -41.78 16.78 24.81
C ALA A 941 -42.68 17.51 25.82
N PHE A 942 -42.13 17.84 26.99
CA PHE A 942 -42.79 18.76 27.93
C PHE A 942 -42.42 20.20 27.59
N THR A 943 -43.40 21.12 27.63
CA THR A 943 -43.17 22.57 27.43
C THR A 943 -42.16 23.14 28.43
N SER A 944 -42.14 22.60 29.66
CA SER A 944 -41.12 22.91 30.66
C SER A 944 -40.92 21.75 31.64
N ILE A 945 -39.66 21.50 31.98
CA ILE A 945 -39.26 20.60 33.08
C ILE A 945 -38.69 21.35 34.29
N ARG A 946 -38.70 22.70 34.28
CA ARG A 946 -38.22 23.54 35.38
C ARG A 946 -39.27 23.62 36.48
N LEU A 947 -39.43 22.52 37.21
CA LEU A 947 -40.45 22.31 38.23
C LEU A 947 -39.81 22.08 39.60
N SER A 948 -40.52 22.40 40.69
CA SER A 948 -40.12 21.98 42.05
C SER A 948 -40.20 20.46 42.22
N THR A 949 -39.61 19.89 43.26
CA THR A 949 -39.64 18.43 43.50
C THR A 949 -41.08 17.91 43.63
N GLY A 950 -41.91 18.57 44.45
CA GLY A 950 -43.33 18.22 44.56
C GLY A 950 -44.12 18.37 43.25
N GLN A 951 -43.81 19.39 42.44
CA GLN A 951 -44.40 19.56 41.10
C GLN A 951 -43.99 18.44 40.14
N ARG A 952 -42.71 18.02 40.13
CA ARG A 952 -42.25 16.89 39.31
C ARG A 952 -42.94 15.58 39.71
N LYS A 953 -43.07 15.30 41.02
CA LYS A 953 -43.82 14.13 41.53
C LYS A 953 -45.30 14.19 41.17
N ARG A 954 -45.91 15.38 41.11
CA ARG A 954 -47.28 15.57 40.61
C ARG A 954 -47.41 15.33 39.10
N VAL A 955 -46.47 15.80 38.27
CA VAL A 955 -46.47 15.45 36.83
C VAL A 955 -46.32 13.93 36.63
N ALA A 956 -45.44 13.28 37.39
CA ALA A 956 -45.30 11.82 37.35
C ALA A 956 -46.61 11.12 37.77
N LEU A 957 -47.32 11.65 38.78
CA LEU A 957 -48.65 11.16 39.16
C LEU A 957 -49.69 11.39 38.04
N ALA A 958 -49.65 12.54 37.35
CA ALA A 958 -50.53 12.82 36.22
C ALA A 958 -50.40 11.77 35.10
N MET A 959 -49.16 11.38 34.82
CA MET A 959 -48.82 10.31 33.88
C MET A 959 -49.31 8.95 34.41
N LEU A 960 -49.05 8.64 35.68
CA LEU A 960 -49.48 7.39 36.34
C LEU A 960 -51.01 7.21 36.32
N LEU A 961 -51.78 8.28 36.49
CA LEU A 961 -53.26 8.23 36.42
C LEU A 961 -53.79 7.85 35.04
N ALA A 962 -53.02 8.11 33.98
CA ALA A 962 -53.31 7.71 32.60
C ALA A 962 -52.66 6.36 32.21
N ASP A 963 -51.77 5.84 33.04
CA ASP A 963 -51.01 4.60 32.82
C ASP A 963 -51.86 3.37 33.18
N PRO A 964 -51.91 2.30 32.38
CA PRO A 964 -52.74 1.12 32.65
C PRO A 964 -52.12 0.09 33.63
N SER A 965 -50.92 0.33 34.17
CA SER A 965 -50.18 -0.66 34.96
C SER A 965 -50.97 -1.16 36.17
N PRO A 966 -51.10 -2.49 36.36
CA PRO A 966 -51.90 -3.07 37.43
C PRO A 966 -51.24 -2.98 38.80
N VAL A 967 -49.91 -2.83 38.87
CA VAL A 967 -49.16 -2.65 40.12
C VAL A 967 -48.56 -1.25 40.15
N VAL A 968 -48.65 -0.59 41.31
CA VAL A 968 -48.13 0.76 41.50
C VAL A 968 -47.28 0.79 42.76
N VAL A 969 -46.09 1.36 42.67
CA VAL A 969 -45.21 1.59 43.82
C VAL A 969 -44.95 3.09 43.96
N LEU A 970 -45.28 3.66 45.12
CA LEU A 970 -45.09 5.08 45.43
C LEU A 970 -44.12 5.17 46.61
N ASP A 971 -42.86 5.49 46.32
CA ASP A 971 -41.82 5.59 47.35
C ASP A 971 -41.71 7.03 47.85
N GLU A 972 -42.19 7.28 49.07
CA GLU A 972 -42.19 8.61 49.72
C GLU A 972 -42.74 9.74 48.83
N TRP A 973 -43.80 9.44 48.07
CA TRP A 973 -44.39 10.41 47.15
C TRP A 973 -44.90 11.66 47.88
N ALA A 974 -45.51 11.46 49.05
CA ALA A 974 -46.14 12.49 49.87
C ALA A 974 -45.16 13.42 50.61
N ALA A 975 -43.87 13.05 50.71
CA ALA A 975 -42.89 13.75 51.54
C ALA A 975 -42.57 15.18 51.05
N ASP A 976 -42.63 15.43 49.73
CA ASP A 976 -42.32 16.73 49.11
C ASP A 976 -43.58 17.60 48.85
N GLN A 977 -44.74 17.18 49.34
CA GLN A 977 -46.02 17.87 49.10
C GLN A 977 -46.40 18.78 50.27
N ASP A 978 -47.13 19.86 49.95
CA ASP A 978 -47.78 20.67 50.98
C ASP A 978 -48.92 19.88 51.66
N PRO A 979 -49.33 20.26 52.89
CA PRO A 979 -50.34 19.52 53.65
C PRO A 979 -51.67 19.31 52.89
N ARG A 980 -52.09 20.28 52.06
CA ARG A 980 -53.32 20.17 51.28
C ARG A 980 -53.16 19.14 50.17
N ALA A 981 -52.09 19.23 49.37
CA ALA A 981 -51.81 18.24 48.32
C ALA A 981 -51.61 16.83 48.89
N LYS A 982 -51.01 16.72 50.08
CA LYS A 982 -50.83 15.47 50.83
C LYS A 982 -52.16 14.85 51.26
N ALA A 983 -53.04 15.63 51.89
CA ALA A 983 -54.38 15.18 52.26
C ALA A 983 -55.20 14.76 51.02
N THR A 984 -55.10 15.54 49.94
CA THR A 984 -55.75 15.23 48.65
C THR A 984 -55.24 13.91 48.07
N PHE A 985 -53.93 13.66 48.14
CA PHE A 985 -53.37 12.39 47.69
C PHE A 985 -53.95 11.20 48.44
N TYR A 986 -53.94 11.21 49.78
CA TYR A 986 -54.43 10.07 50.56
C TYR A 986 -55.95 9.90 50.48
N ARG A 987 -56.72 10.98 50.45
CA ARG A 987 -58.20 10.93 50.53
C ARG A 987 -58.91 10.92 49.19
N GLU A 988 -58.25 11.34 48.11
CA GLU A 988 -58.86 11.40 46.77
C GLU A 988 -58.08 10.55 45.76
N TRP A 989 -56.78 10.80 45.58
CA TRP A 989 -56.02 10.16 44.48
C TRP A 989 -55.65 8.71 44.74
N LEU A 990 -55.32 8.35 45.97
CA LEU A 990 -55.07 6.96 46.37
C LEU A 990 -56.35 6.10 46.22
N PRO A 991 -57.54 6.53 46.68
CA PRO A 991 -58.80 5.88 46.37
C PRO A 991 -59.08 5.75 44.87
N LEU A 992 -58.74 6.75 44.04
CA LEU A 992 -58.88 6.64 42.59
C LEU A 992 -58.00 5.53 42.00
N LEU A 993 -56.74 5.42 42.44
CA LEU A 993 -55.84 4.32 42.02
C LEU A 993 -56.39 2.95 42.45
N LYS A 994 -56.95 2.84 43.66
CA LYS A 994 -57.63 1.62 44.13
C LYS A 994 -58.88 1.29 43.31
N ALA A 995 -59.71 2.29 42.99
CA ALA A 995 -60.94 2.13 42.22
C ALA A 995 -60.69 1.69 40.78
N GLN A 996 -59.54 2.03 40.20
CA GLN A 996 -59.06 1.49 38.92
C GLN A 996 -58.65 0.00 39.01
N GLY A 997 -58.72 -0.61 40.20
CA GLY A 997 -58.42 -2.01 40.44
C GLY A 997 -56.93 -2.31 40.38
N ARG A 998 -56.08 -1.39 40.84
CA ARG A 998 -54.62 -1.58 40.94
C ARG A 998 -54.22 -2.12 42.31
N ILE A 999 -53.08 -2.80 42.38
CA ILE A 999 -52.39 -3.12 43.64
C ILE A 999 -51.44 -1.96 43.92
N VAL A 1000 -51.64 -1.25 45.03
CA VAL A 1000 -50.88 -0.03 45.32
C VAL A 1000 -49.99 -0.24 46.54
N PHE A 1001 -48.69 -0.06 46.40
CA PHE A 1001 -47.74 0.00 47.50
C PHE A 1001 -47.35 1.46 47.74
N VAL A 1002 -47.47 1.91 48.98
CA VAL A 1002 -47.09 3.28 49.39
C VAL A 1002 -46.05 3.18 50.49
N VAL A 1003 -44.81 3.60 50.21
CA VAL A 1003 -43.81 3.77 51.26
C VAL A 1003 -44.04 5.13 51.90
N THR A 1004 -44.37 5.13 53.19
CA THR A 1004 -44.72 6.37 53.90
C THR A 1004 -44.40 6.29 55.39
N HIS A 1005 -44.15 7.48 55.96
CA HIS A 1005 -43.97 7.72 57.38
C HIS A 1005 -45.14 8.51 57.99
N ASP A 1006 -46.20 8.74 57.20
CA ASP A 1006 -47.32 9.59 57.57
C ASP A 1006 -48.35 8.79 58.38
N ASP A 1007 -48.07 8.63 59.67
CA ASP A 1007 -48.90 7.91 60.65
C ASP A 1007 -50.35 8.38 60.69
N GLU A 1008 -50.61 9.69 60.52
CA GLU A 1008 -51.95 10.28 60.41
C GLU A 1008 -52.83 9.58 59.35
N TYR A 1009 -52.23 9.05 58.28
CA TYR A 1009 -52.95 8.46 57.15
C TYR A 1009 -52.86 6.93 57.11
N PHE A 1010 -52.31 6.26 58.13
CA PHE A 1010 -52.23 4.79 58.17
C PHE A 1010 -53.60 4.11 58.12
N ALA A 1011 -54.66 4.80 58.55
CA ALA A 1011 -56.04 4.32 58.46
C ALA A 1011 -56.53 4.15 57.01
N GLU A 1012 -55.93 4.84 56.03
CA GLU A 1012 -56.28 4.76 54.60
C GLU A 1012 -55.73 3.49 53.93
N ALA A 1013 -54.82 2.77 54.59
CA ALA A 1013 -54.25 1.51 54.11
C ALA A 1013 -55.19 0.33 54.36
N ASP A 1014 -55.21 -0.63 53.43
CA ASP A 1014 -55.86 -1.92 53.64
C ASP A 1014 -54.99 -2.84 54.52
N ALA A 1015 -53.67 -2.71 54.42
CA ALA A 1015 -52.71 -3.41 55.27
C ALA A 1015 -51.44 -2.57 55.50
N LEU A 1016 -50.87 -2.70 56.70
CA LEU A 1016 -49.57 -2.13 57.06
C LEU A 1016 -48.48 -3.20 57.07
N ILE A 1017 -47.39 -2.91 56.39
CA ILE A 1017 -46.20 -3.74 56.30
C ILE A 1017 -45.06 -3.00 57.00
N THR A 1018 -44.65 -3.46 58.18
CA THR A 1018 -43.57 -2.82 58.92
C THR A 1018 -42.24 -3.52 58.63
N MET A 1019 -41.25 -2.79 58.15
CA MET A 1019 -39.89 -3.27 57.95
C MET A 1019 -39.01 -2.91 59.15
N LYS A 1020 -38.21 -3.86 59.65
CA LYS A 1020 -37.22 -3.64 60.71
C LYS A 1020 -35.97 -4.47 60.46
N ASN A 1021 -34.81 -3.82 60.36
CA ASN A 1021 -33.51 -4.46 60.15
C ASN A 1021 -33.50 -5.51 59.01
N GLY A 1022 -34.12 -5.19 57.87
CA GLY A 1022 -34.20 -6.07 56.70
C GLY A 1022 -35.26 -7.19 56.81
N GLN A 1023 -35.97 -7.30 57.93
CA GLN A 1023 -37.05 -8.26 58.12
C GLN A 1023 -38.42 -7.60 58.06
N MET A 1024 -39.38 -8.34 57.51
CA MET A 1024 -40.78 -7.96 57.47
C MET A 1024 -41.47 -8.39 58.77
N ILE A 1025 -42.13 -7.45 59.43
CA ILE A 1025 -42.98 -7.67 60.60
C ILE A 1025 -44.40 -7.31 60.16
N GLU A 1026 -45.24 -8.32 59.95
CA GLU A 1026 -46.63 -8.11 59.58
C GLU A 1026 -47.40 -7.67 60.83
N SER A 1027 -47.88 -6.42 60.84
CA SER A 1027 -48.78 -5.93 61.88
C SER A 1027 -50.22 -6.15 61.42
N HIS A 1028 -50.83 -7.25 61.83
CA HIS A 1028 -52.28 -7.41 61.68
C HIS A 1028 -52.99 -6.29 62.46
N ARG A 1029 -54.11 -5.79 61.90
CA ARG A 1029 -55.02 -4.84 62.55
C ARG A 1029 -55.41 -5.36 63.94
N GLU A 1030 -54.74 -4.87 64.97
CA GLU A 1030 -55.32 -4.80 66.31
C GLU A 1030 -55.56 -3.32 66.63
N SER A 1031 -56.85 -3.03 66.76
CA SER A 1031 -57.47 -1.87 67.40
C SER A 1031 -56.54 -1.03 68.29
N HIS A 1032 -56.13 0.14 67.78
CA HIS A 1032 -55.83 1.29 68.63
C HIS A 1032 -57.05 2.20 68.66
N VAL A 1033 -57.94 1.90 69.60
CA VAL A 1033 -58.79 2.92 70.24
C VAL A 1033 -58.09 3.26 71.55
N CYS A 1034 -57.61 4.49 71.66
CA CYS A 1034 -57.55 5.27 72.90
C CYS A 1034 -57.69 6.74 72.54
#